data_AF-A0A1R3IKX4-F1
#
_entry.id   AF-A0A1R3IKX4-F1
#
_cell.length_a   1.000
_cell.length_b   1.000
_cell.length_c   1.000
_cell.angle_alpha   90.00
_cell.angle_beta   90.00
_cell.angle_gamma   90.00
#
_symmetry.space_group_name_H-M   'P 1'
#
loop_
_entity.id
_entity.type
_entity.pdbx_description
1 polymer ?
#
loop_
_entity_poly.entity_id
_entity_poly.type
_entity_poly.pdbx_seq_one_letter_code
_entity_poly.pdbx_strand_id
1 'polypeptide(L)'
;MDPQPSPSGRSSSPIPRTASFSVPDATQSLSSILNNPHAGKLEASWVGGWWSVAPPEFAPLISTKATSDLSRSDFQPYVSSIADSYHRFEDIRNHSSKEQTPDVDNIGEALVACLREVPALYFKEDFALEDGATFRAACPFNDVSQNLSLQEKLSHYLDIVELHLVKEISLRSNSFFEAQGQLQDLNVKIVEGCSRIRELKETIRLIDADLVDSARHIQELNATRTNLFSLQHKLKLILSVNQALSALKLLVASAECAGALDVIDDLQHLLDGDELTGLHCFRHLRDHVMASIDSINSILSAEFMRASIHDAGDKDAVILLKAKARASISVNGKDVEVILDEEESTNFRDRLLPLIIGLLRTAKLPFVLRTYRDTLTADMKTAIKTAVAELLPVLLARPVESDLTAERAMDVDGGSSSLASKLRSLSSESFVQLLAAIFKIVQAHLGRAAEVKRAIEWIMCNLDGHYAADSVAAAIALGAMVSESSPEGNGQVGQLHPYAPLRSTSKVLSLPGKANDAISPSNLSKNFRADVLRENTEAVFAACDAAHGRWAKLLGVRALLHPRLRLQEFLSIYNITQEFITATEKVGGRLGYSIRGTLQSQAKSFVEFQHESRMTKIKAVLDQETWVEVDVPDEFQAIVSSLFHSEAMLSGNNDNAESNMTESHSDTIASNLGSQVADTGIHSALEKNEQSDSSGTTAQNAAQGKVEAIENKKSEAVTSQNSGNLKERGKSATQMLELGGVGYHMVNCGLILLKMLSEYIDMNHLLPALSLEVVHRVVEILKFFNTRTCQLVLGAGAMQVSGLKSITSKHLALASQVISFTYAIIPEIRQILFLKVPEPRKSLMLLEFDRVAQDYKVHRDEIHTKLVQIMRERLLVHLRGFPQIVESWNRPEDADPQPSQFARSLIKEVGYLQRVLSRTLHEVDVQAIFRQVVVIFHSQISEAFSRLEISTPQAKDRLHRDVTHILSCIRSLPSDNLNNSATPNWGQLDEFLAQRFGTEAG
;
A
#
# COMPACT_ATOMS: atom_id res chain seq x y z
N MET A 1 -62.23 -19.83 -36.60
CA MET A 1 -63.54 -19.37 -37.11
C MET A 1 -63.32 -18.03 -37.76
N ASP A 2 -64.01 -17.82 -38.87
CA ASP A 2 -64.28 -16.53 -39.53
C ASP A 2 -65.81 -16.29 -39.43
N PRO A 3 -66.39 -15.08 -39.65
CA PRO A 3 -65.92 -14.10 -40.65
C PRO A 3 -66.14 -12.57 -40.41
N GLN A 4 -65.20 -11.75 -40.94
CA GLN A 4 -65.43 -10.47 -41.69
C GLN A 4 -66.18 -9.24 -41.07
N PRO A 5 -66.28 -8.06 -41.77
CA PRO A 5 -65.59 -7.58 -43.00
C PRO A 5 -65.07 -6.10 -43.03
N SER A 6 -63.91 -5.89 -43.66
CA SER A 6 -63.60 -4.79 -44.64
C SER A 6 -63.57 -3.30 -44.17
N PRO A 7 -63.13 -2.32 -45.01
CA PRO A 7 -62.46 -2.40 -46.32
C PRO A 7 -61.02 -1.81 -46.32
N SER A 8 -60.03 -2.38 -47.00
CA SER A 8 -59.77 -2.28 -48.46
C SER A 8 -58.49 -3.10 -48.79
N GLY A 9 -57.85 -3.14 -49.97
CA GLY A 9 -58.00 -2.44 -51.27
C GLY A 9 -57.21 -3.20 -52.36
N ARG A 10 -56.77 -2.58 -53.48
CA ARG A 10 -56.06 -3.29 -54.57
C ARG A 10 -55.05 -2.47 -55.40
N SER A 11 -53.97 -3.16 -55.81
CA SER A 11 -53.21 -3.12 -57.09
C SER A 11 -52.84 -1.78 -57.78
N SER A 12 -51.54 -1.46 -57.71
CA SER A 12 -50.63 -1.18 -58.85
C SER A 12 -51.17 -0.66 -60.20
N SER A 13 -50.83 0.60 -60.52
CA SER A 13 -50.34 1.03 -61.86
C SER A 13 -49.47 2.31 -61.71
N PRO A 14 -48.61 2.69 -62.69
CA PRO A 14 -47.50 3.64 -62.47
C PRO A 14 -47.65 5.03 -63.16
N ILE A 15 -46.59 5.86 -63.10
CA ILE A 15 -46.33 7.13 -63.86
C ILE A 15 -47.02 8.39 -63.27
N PRO A 16 -46.52 9.67 -63.41
CA PRO A 16 -45.20 10.19 -63.85
C PRO A 16 -44.47 11.11 -62.83
N ARG A 17 -43.20 11.45 -63.12
CA ARG A 17 -42.57 12.82 -63.18
C ARG A 17 -41.06 12.75 -62.89
N THR A 18 -40.19 12.69 -63.90
CA THR A 18 -39.60 13.84 -64.65
C THR A 18 -38.70 14.77 -63.82
N ALA A 19 -37.42 14.43 -63.75
CA ALA A 19 -36.31 15.38 -63.70
C ALA A 19 -35.16 14.78 -64.54
N SER A 20 -34.60 15.55 -65.47
CA SER A 20 -33.63 15.08 -66.47
C SER A 20 -32.19 15.40 -66.06
N PHE A 21 -31.28 14.45 -66.24
CA PHE A 21 -29.85 14.74 -66.41
C PHE A 21 -29.33 14.07 -67.69
N SER A 22 -28.65 14.86 -68.51
CA SER A 22 -28.16 14.49 -69.84
C SER A 22 -26.78 13.86 -69.77
N VAL A 23 -26.61 12.69 -70.40
CA VAL A 23 -25.28 12.19 -70.80
C VAL A 23 -24.85 12.96 -72.05
N PRO A 24 -23.68 13.61 -72.10
CA PRO A 24 -23.19 14.28 -73.30
C PRO A 24 -22.64 13.26 -74.32
N ASP A 25 -22.93 13.48 -75.61
CA ASP A 25 -22.24 12.77 -76.69
C ASP A 25 -20.75 13.09 -76.67
N ALA A 26 -19.93 12.05 -76.46
CA ALA A 26 -18.46 12.12 -76.51
C ALA A 26 -17.91 11.65 -77.87
N THR A 27 -18.66 11.90 -78.96
CA THR A 27 -18.21 11.64 -80.34
C THR A 27 -17.13 12.66 -80.75
N GLN A 28 -15.90 12.48 -80.25
CA GLN A 28 -14.78 13.35 -80.60
C GLN A 28 -14.40 13.14 -82.07
N SER A 29 -14.69 14.14 -82.90
CA SER A 29 -14.33 14.16 -84.31
C SER A 29 -12.81 14.06 -84.48
N LEU A 30 -12.36 13.19 -85.39
CA LEU A 30 -10.94 12.98 -85.71
C LEU A 30 -10.22 14.29 -86.13
N SER A 31 -10.98 15.28 -86.60
CA SER A 31 -10.50 16.61 -86.94
C SER A 31 -10.10 17.50 -85.75
N SER A 32 -10.46 17.20 -84.50
CA SER A 32 -9.96 17.97 -83.34
C SER A 32 -8.57 17.50 -82.89
N ILE A 33 -8.32 16.19 -82.92
CA ILE A 33 -7.04 15.57 -82.53
C ILE A 33 -5.92 15.96 -83.50
N LEU A 34 -6.22 16.07 -84.80
CA LEU A 34 -5.25 16.44 -85.84
C LEU A 34 -4.80 17.91 -85.81
N ASN A 35 -5.48 18.79 -85.08
CA ASN A 35 -5.28 20.25 -85.18
C ASN A 35 -4.50 20.90 -84.02
N ASN A 36 -4.14 20.19 -82.94
CA ASN A 36 -3.23 20.74 -81.93
C ASN A 36 -2.44 19.64 -81.17
N PRO A 37 -1.16 19.39 -81.50
CA PRO A 37 -0.34 18.39 -80.83
C PRO A 37 0.14 18.77 -79.41
N HIS A 38 0.12 20.06 -79.04
CA HIS A 38 0.83 20.57 -77.86
C HIS A 38 0.02 21.60 -77.05
N ALA A 39 -0.96 21.12 -76.29
CA ALA A 39 -1.62 21.85 -75.21
C ALA A 39 -1.40 21.13 -73.86
N GLY A 40 -0.20 21.29 -73.29
CA GLY A 40 0.15 20.71 -71.99
C GLY A 40 -0.01 21.68 -70.82
N LYS A 41 -0.32 21.14 -69.63
CA LYS A 41 -0.25 21.78 -68.29
C LYS A 41 -0.91 23.16 -68.11
N LEU A 42 -1.94 23.23 -67.27
CA LEU A 42 -1.82 23.91 -65.95
C LEU A 42 -3.03 23.62 -65.04
N GLU A 43 -2.94 24.12 -63.81
CA GLU A 43 -3.73 23.75 -62.63
C GLU A 43 -5.17 24.28 -62.61
N ALA A 44 -6.03 23.58 -61.87
CA ALA A 44 -7.10 24.21 -61.09
C ALA A 44 -7.37 23.38 -59.81
N SER A 45 -7.06 23.95 -58.64
CA SER A 45 -7.45 23.39 -57.35
C SER A 45 -8.77 24.01 -56.90
N TRP A 46 -9.86 23.22 -56.88
CA TRP A 46 -11.06 23.51 -56.08
C TRP A 46 -11.75 22.20 -55.64
N VAL A 47 -12.23 22.22 -54.40
CA VAL A 47 -13.03 21.22 -53.66
C VAL A 47 -14.03 20.43 -54.54
N GLY A 48 -14.24 19.12 -54.40
CA GLY A 48 -13.65 18.14 -53.47
C GLY A 48 -14.70 17.13 -52.96
N GLY A 49 -14.26 15.93 -52.55
CA GLY A 49 -15.12 15.02 -51.76
C GLY A 49 -15.76 13.83 -52.47
N TRP A 50 -15.01 13.04 -53.24
CA TRP A 50 -15.14 11.57 -53.24
C TRP A 50 -13.85 10.88 -53.73
N TRP A 51 -13.69 9.61 -53.32
CA TRP A 51 -12.56 8.70 -53.58
C TRP A 51 -11.26 9.00 -52.79
N SER A 52 -11.00 8.17 -51.78
CA SER A 52 -9.67 7.99 -51.17
C SER A 52 -9.32 6.50 -51.15
N VAL A 53 -8.80 6.00 -52.28
CA VAL A 53 -8.06 4.74 -52.34
C VAL A 53 -6.67 5.10 -52.86
N ALA A 54 -5.63 4.73 -52.11
CA ALA A 54 -4.26 5.02 -52.51
C ALA A 54 -3.87 4.20 -53.76
N PRO A 55 -3.11 4.76 -54.71
CA PRO A 55 -2.68 4.03 -55.90
C PRO A 55 -1.66 2.93 -55.55
N PRO A 56 -1.70 1.75 -56.19
CA PRO A 56 -0.63 0.77 -56.09
C PRO A 56 0.67 1.32 -56.68
N GLU A 57 1.78 1.11 -55.97
CA GLU A 57 3.12 1.53 -56.40
C GLU A 57 3.65 0.61 -57.50
N PHE A 58 3.64 1.09 -58.75
CA PHE A 58 4.17 0.33 -59.89
C PHE A 58 5.70 0.40 -59.93
N ALA A 59 6.35 -0.69 -59.51
CA ALA A 59 7.78 -0.91 -59.77
C ALA A 59 8.07 -0.94 -61.28
N PRO A 60 9.22 -0.40 -61.75
CA PRO A 60 9.50 -0.24 -63.17
C PRO A 60 9.77 -1.59 -63.85
N LEU A 61 9.02 -1.90 -64.92
CA LEU A 61 9.29 -3.07 -65.75
C LEU A 61 10.53 -2.87 -66.64
N ILE A 62 11.35 -3.91 -66.70
CA ILE A 62 12.68 -3.89 -67.31
C ILE A 62 12.58 -4.00 -68.84
N SER A 63 13.34 -3.16 -69.55
CA SER A 63 13.44 -3.19 -71.01
C SER A 63 14.00 -4.52 -71.54
N THR A 64 13.29 -5.16 -72.47
CA THR A 64 13.89 -6.07 -73.46
C THR A 64 13.15 -6.02 -74.80
N LYS A 65 13.93 -6.16 -75.89
CA LYS A 65 13.50 -6.40 -77.29
C LYS A 65 12.64 -5.32 -77.97
N ALA A 66 13.35 -4.25 -78.35
CA ALA A 66 13.50 -3.80 -79.74
C ALA A 66 12.27 -3.79 -80.66
N THR A 67 11.90 -2.58 -81.07
CA THR A 67 11.19 -2.30 -82.32
C THR A 67 11.92 -2.90 -83.53
N SER A 68 11.16 -3.42 -84.49
CA SER A 68 11.66 -3.62 -85.86
C SER A 68 11.57 -2.30 -86.62
N ASP A 69 12.71 -1.67 -86.90
CA ASP A 69 12.74 -0.37 -87.57
C ASP A 69 12.21 -0.48 -89.01
N LEU A 70 11.13 0.25 -89.30
CA LEU A 70 10.50 0.26 -90.62
C LEU A 70 11.40 0.95 -91.65
N SER A 71 11.67 0.24 -92.75
CA SER A 71 12.57 0.64 -93.81
C SER A 71 11.82 1.24 -95.01
N ARG A 72 12.53 2.00 -95.85
CA ARG A 72 11.94 2.51 -97.11
C ARG A 72 11.51 1.38 -98.05
N SER A 73 12.16 0.22 -97.95
CA SER A 73 11.84 -1.03 -98.67
C SER A 73 10.45 -1.60 -98.32
N ASP A 74 9.95 -1.38 -97.10
CA ASP A 74 8.63 -1.88 -96.69
C ASP A 74 7.48 -1.13 -97.38
N PHE A 75 7.75 0.08 -97.87
CA PHE A 75 6.84 0.87 -98.71
C PHE A 75 7.00 0.58 -100.21
N GLN A 76 7.99 -0.21 -100.62
CA GLN A 76 8.23 -0.53 -102.03
C GLN A 76 7.01 -1.18 -102.72
N PRO A 77 6.24 -2.11 -102.09
CA PRO A 77 5.02 -2.66 -102.69
C PRO A 77 3.94 -1.61 -102.95
N TYR A 78 3.80 -0.63 -102.05
CA TYR A 78 2.87 0.49 -102.22
C TYR A 78 3.32 1.42 -103.35
N VAL A 79 4.61 1.76 -103.40
CA VAL A 79 5.20 2.56 -104.49
C VAL A 79 5.03 1.89 -105.85
N SER A 80 5.25 0.57 -105.96
CA SER A 80 4.98 -0.16 -107.21
C SER A 80 3.49 -0.23 -107.56
N SER A 81 2.60 -0.33 -106.57
CA SER A 81 1.14 -0.35 -106.79
C SER A 81 0.62 0.96 -107.40
N ILE A 82 1.18 2.10 -106.99
CA ILE A 82 0.80 3.41 -107.55
C ILE A 82 1.61 3.84 -108.77
N ALA A 83 2.71 3.14 -109.11
CA ALA A 83 3.65 3.56 -110.14
C ALA A 83 2.99 3.76 -111.52
N ASP A 84 2.24 2.78 -112.02
CA ASP A 84 1.57 2.86 -113.32
C ASP A 84 0.51 3.97 -113.37
N SER A 85 -0.17 4.22 -112.24
CA SER A 85 -1.15 5.31 -112.12
C SER A 85 -0.47 6.68 -112.09
N TYR A 86 0.68 6.78 -111.42
CA TYR A 86 1.49 8.00 -111.36
C TYR A 86 2.16 8.31 -112.71
N HIS A 87 2.67 7.30 -113.42
CA HIS A 87 3.21 7.46 -114.77
C HIS A 87 2.12 7.87 -115.78
N ARG A 88 0.93 7.24 -115.74
CA ARG A 88 -0.21 7.69 -116.56
C ARG A 88 -0.65 9.12 -116.23
N PHE A 89 -0.59 9.54 -114.97
CA PHE A 89 -0.87 10.92 -114.58
C PHE A 89 0.18 11.90 -115.13
N GLU A 90 1.47 11.56 -115.06
CA GLU A 90 2.54 12.31 -115.72
C GLU A 90 2.33 12.43 -117.24
N ASP A 91 2.06 11.32 -117.93
CA ASP A 91 1.84 11.33 -119.39
C ASP A 91 0.62 12.17 -119.77
N ILE A 92 -0.50 12.07 -119.06
CA ILE A 92 -1.69 12.91 -119.29
C ILE A 92 -1.37 14.39 -119.03
N ARG A 93 -0.65 14.71 -117.94
CA ARG A 93 -0.21 16.07 -117.60
C ARG A 93 0.71 16.65 -118.69
N ASN A 94 1.56 15.83 -119.29
CA ASN A 94 2.49 16.23 -120.34
C ASN A 94 1.79 16.32 -121.72
N HIS A 95 0.84 15.44 -122.05
CA HIS A 95 0.02 15.51 -123.27
C HIS A 95 -0.90 16.74 -123.29
N SER A 96 -1.57 17.04 -122.17
CA SER A 96 -2.49 18.19 -122.04
C SER A 96 -1.83 19.57 -122.29
N SER A 97 -0.50 19.63 -122.39
CA SER A 97 0.26 20.84 -122.70
C SER A 97 0.58 21.06 -124.19
N LYS A 98 0.19 20.14 -125.09
CA LYS A 98 0.58 20.16 -126.52
C LYS A 98 -0.55 20.40 -127.52
N GLU A 99 -1.81 20.33 -127.13
CA GLU A 99 -2.96 20.44 -128.04
C GLU A 99 -3.52 21.87 -128.12
N GLN A 100 -2.69 22.82 -128.53
CA GLN A 100 -3.14 24.18 -128.90
C GLN A 100 -3.12 24.38 -130.43
N THR A 101 -4.26 24.02 -131.04
CA THR A 101 -4.74 24.38 -132.40
C THR A 101 -3.93 23.90 -133.62
N PRO A 102 -4.53 23.84 -134.84
CA PRO A 102 -5.95 23.85 -135.20
C PRO A 102 -6.39 22.63 -136.05
N ASP A 103 -7.71 22.37 -136.12
CA ASP A 103 -8.43 22.00 -137.36
C ASP A 103 -9.94 21.94 -137.07
N VAL A 104 -10.68 23.02 -137.38
CA VAL A 104 -12.12 23.16 -137.03
C VAL A 104 -12.99 23.53 -138.24
N ASP A 105 -12.41 23.98 -139.35
CA ASP A 105 -13.15 24.55 -140.48
C ASP A 105 -13.97 23.54 -141.33
N ASN A 106 -13.69 22.23 -141.20
CA ASN A 106 -14.29 21.19 -142.05
C ASN A 106 -15.75 20.83 -141.72
N ILE A 107 -16.33 21.32 -140.62
CA ILE A 107 -17.67 20.90 -140.14
C ILE A 107 -18.81 21.44 -141.03
N GLY A 108 -18.57 22.49 -141.82
CA GLY A 108 -19.60 23.11 -142.68
C GLY A 108 -19.59 22.67 -144.16
N GLU A 109 -18.43 22.29 -144.70
CA GLU A 109 -18.26 22.23 -146.17
C GLU A 109 -19.01 21.07 -146.83
N ALA A 110 -19.17 19.94 -146.12
CA ALA A 110 -19.87 18.75 -146.61
C ALA A 110 -21.33 19.01 -147.03
N LEU A 111 -22.11 19.73 -146.21
CA LEU A 111 -23.49 20.06 -146.52
C LEU A 111 -23.59 21.15 -147.59
N VAL A 112 -22.66 22.11 -147.58
CA VAL A 112 -22.58 23.21 -148.57
C VAL A 112 -22.20 22.70 -149.96
N ALA A 113 -21.39 21.65 -150.07
CA ALA A 113 -21.12 20.94 -151.31
C ALA A 113 -22.37 20.22 -151.84
N CYS A 114 -23.06 19.47 -150.98
CA CYS A 114 -24.29 18.75 -151.35
C CYS A 114 -25.39 19.69 -151.87
N LEU A 115 -25.51 20.90 -151.31
CA LEU A 115 -26.43 21.96 -151.74
C LEU A 115 -26.01 22.68 -153.04
N ARG A 116 -24.82 22.43 -153.58
CA ARG A 116 -24.35 23.00 -154.87
C ARG A 116 -24.60 22.09 -156.07
N GLU A 117 -24.50 20.78 -155.89
CA GLU A 117 -24.60 19.81 -156.99
C GLU A 117 -26.04 19.33 -157.23
N VAL A 118 -26.81 19.14 -156.15
CA VAL A 118 -28.23 18.77 -156.24
C VAL A 118 -29.10 20.04 -156.38
N PRO A 119 -29.97 20.15 -157.41
CA PRO A 119 -30.78 21.35 -157.62
C PRO A 119 -31.68 21.70 -156.43
N ALA A 120 -31.64 22.97 -156.00
CA ALA A 120 -32.39 23.49 -154.85
C ALA A 120 -33.93 23.27 -154.90
N LEU A 121 -34.47 22.93 -156.07
CA LEU A 121 -35.86 22.49 -156.24
C LEU A 121 -36.20 21.27 -155.37
N TYR A 122 -35.26 20.34 -155.16
CA TYR A 122 -35.47 19.09 -154.42
C TYR A 122 -35.34 19.23 -152.90
N PHE A 123 -34.81 20.35 -152.39
CA PHE A 123 -34.71 20.67 -150.95
C PHE A 123 -35.86 21.57 -150.45
N LYS A 124 -36.86 21.80 -151.30
CA LYS A 124 -38.07 22.57 -150.95
C LYS A 124 -39.05 21.71 -150.15
N GLU A 125 -39.52 22.24 -149.02
CA GLU A 125 -40.62 21.62 -148.25
C GLU A 125 -41.95 21.61 -149.04
N ASP A 126 -42.11 22.52 -150.02
CA ASP A 126 -43.27 22.62 -150.92
C ASP A 126 -43.12 21.81 -152.23
N PHE A 127 -42.17 20.86 -152.33
CA PHE A 127 -41.94 20.08 -153.54
C PHE A 127 -43.07 19.07 -153.83
N ALA A 128 -44.02 19.45 -154.69
CA ALA A 128 -45.11 18.60 -155.15
C ALA A 128 -45.04 18.32 -156.67
N LEU A 129 -44.84 17.04 -157.03
CA LEU A 129 -44.84 16.59 -158.43
C LEU A 129 -46.21 16.67 -159.13
N GLU A 130 -47.28 16.98 -158.38
CA GLU A 130 -48.64 17.17 -158.88
C GLU A 130 -48.81 18.49 -159.67
N ASP A 131 -47.99 19.51 -159.37
CA ASP A 131 -48.02 20.77 -160.11
C ASP A 131 -47.40 20.62 -161.51
N GLY A 132 -48.18 20.92 -162.54
CA GLY A 132 -47.77 20.85 -163.95
C GLY A 132 -46.67 21.84 -164.36
N ALA A 133 -46.26 22.79 -163.51
CA ALA A 133 -45.03 23.57 -163.70
C ALA A 133 -43.83 22.89 -163.02
N THR A 134 -43.94 22.50 -161.75
CA THR A 134 -42.91 21.79 -160.98
C THR A 134 -42.54 20.45 -161.62
N PHE A 135 -43.52 19.67 -162.11
CA PHE A 135 -43.26 18.46 -162.88
C PHE A 135 -42.43 18.74 -164.13
N ARG A 136 -42.67 19.84 -164.86
CA ARG A 136 -41.86 20.21 -166.03
C ARG A 136 -40.46 20.72 -165.67
N ALA A 137 -40.27 21.26 -164.47
CA ALA A 137 -38.97 21.68 -163.97
C ALA A 137 -38.13 20.48 -163.47
N ALA A 138 -38.76 19.49 -162.83
CA ALA A 138 -38.12 18.25 -162.38
C ALA A 138 -37.90 17.24 -163.53
N CYS A 139 -38.86 17.14 -164.46
CA CYS A 139 -38.89 16.17 -165.56
C CYS A 139 -38.89 16.81 -166.97
N PRO A 140 -37.84 17.58 -167.36
CA PRO A 140 -37.76 18.22 -168.67
C PRO A 140 -37.29 17.25 -169.78
N PHE A 141 -38.11 16.26 -170.13
CA PHE A 141 -37.87 15.36 -171.27
C PHE A 141 -39.03 15.36 -172.27
N ASN A 142 -38.70 15.38 -173.57
CA ASN A 142 -39.67 15.23 -174.68
C ASN A 142 -39.51 13.89 -175.43
N ASP A 143 -38.47 13.11 -175.12
CA ASP A 143 -38.12 11.86 -175.80
C ASP A 143 -37.56 10.84 -174.80
N VAL A 144 -37.65 9.54 -175.12
CA VAL A 144 -37.33 8.41 -174.23
C VAL A 144 -35.85 8.43 -173.82
N SER A 145 -34.97 8.83 -174.75
CA SER A 145 -33.52 8.99 -174.52
C SER A 145 -33.20 10.04 -173.44
N GLN A 146 -33.95 11.14 -173.40
CA GLN A 146 -33.76 12.21 -172.42
C GLN A 146 -34.22 11.79 -171.02
N ASN A 147 -35.33 11.03 -170.92
CA ASN A 147 -35.84 10.50 -169.66
C ASN A 147 -34.80 9.59 -168.96
N LEU A 148 -34.16 8.69 -169.71
CA LEU A 148 -33.12 7.82 -169.16
C LEU A 148 -31.95 8.64 -168.56
N SER A 149 -31.49 9.68 -169.27
CA SER A 149 -30.43 10.59 -168.79
C SER A 149 -30.82 11.44 -167.57
N LEU A 150 -32.11 11.57 -167.29
CA LEU A 150 -32.63 12.23 -166.09
C LEU A 150 -32.67 11.27 -164.91
N GLN A 151 -33.06 10.00 -165.13
CA GLN A 151 -33.02 8.96 -164.09
C GLN A 151 -31.59 8.71 -163.59
N GLU A 152 -30.60 8.68 -164.49
CA GLU A 152 -29.18 8.62 -164.12
C GLU A 152 -28.74 9.80 -163.23
N LYS A 153 -29.17 11.03 -163.55
CA LYS A 153 -28.86 12.22 -162.74
C LYS A 153 -29.55 12.20 -161.37
N LEU A 154 -30.80 11.77 -161.30
CA LEU A 154 -31.53 11.63 -160.03
C LEU A 154 -30.90 10.55 -159.14
N SER A 155 -30.43 9.44 -159.71
CA SER A 155 -29.66 8.44 -158.98
C SER A 155 -28.36 9.03 -158.44
N HIS A 156 -27.61 9.75 -159.28
CA HIS A 156 -26.36 10.40 -158.88
C HIS A 156 -26.56 11.42 -157.74
N TYR A 157 -27.65 12.19 -157.74
CA TYR A 157 -27.99 13.09 -156.64
C TYR A 157 -28.32 12.34 -155.34
N LEU A 158 -28.95 11.17 -155.42
CA LEU A 158 -29.19 10.31 -154.26
C LEU A 158 -27.88 9.73 -153.72
N ASP A 159 -26.99 9.24 -154.60
CA ASP A 159 -25.66 8.72 -154.23
C ASP A 159 -24.83 9.78 -153.48
N ILE A 160 -24.87 11.04 -153.93
CA ILE A 160 -24.18 12.17 -153.26
C ILE A 160 -24.73 12.38 -151.84
N VAL A 161 -26.05 12.37 -151.66
CA VAL A 161 -26.69 12.57 -150.34
C VAL A 161 -26.35 11.41 -149.41
N GLU A 162 -26.45 10.16 -149.86
CA GLU A 162 -26.11 8.98 -149.05
C GLU A 162 -24.63 8.99 -148.63
N LEU A 163 -23.71 9.29 -149.56
CA LEU A 163 -22.27 9.36 -149.28
C LEU A 163 -21.95 10.38 -148.17
N HIS A 164 -22.58 11.56 -148.20
CA HIS A 164 -22.36 12.60 -147.19
C HIS A 164 -23.02 12.26 -145.85
N LEU A 165 -24.22 11.66 -145.86
CA LEU A 165 -24.90 11.23 -144.64
C LEU A 165 -24.10 10.13 -143.90
N VAL A 166 -23.60 9.13 -144.64
CA VAL A 166 -22.75 8.06 -144.11
C VAL A 166 -21.45 8.63 -143.51
N LYS A 167 -20.85 9.64 -144.16
CA LYS A 167 -19.62 10.28 -143.69
C LYS A 167 -19.80 11.00 -142.34
N GLU A 168 -20.90 11.73 -142.14
CA GLU A 168 -21.17 12.44 -140.89
C GLU A 168 -21.60 11.49 -139.75
N ILE A 169 -22.37 10.44 -140.06
CA ILE A 169 -22.69 9.37 -139.09
C ILE A 169 -21.40 8.66 -138.63
N SER A 170 -20.48 8.37 -139.56
CA SER A 170 -19.19 7.76 -139.26
C SER A 170 -18.36 8.62 -138.30
N LEU A 171 -18.20 9.92 -138.60
CA LEU A 171 -17.43 10.86 -137.78
C LEU A 171 -17.91 10.95 -136.31
N ARG A 172 -19.22 10.87 -136.07
CA ARG A 172 -19.79 10.98 -134.72
C ARG A 172 -19.87 9.65 -133.94
N SER A 173 -19.74 8.51 -134.63
CA SER A 173 -20.00 7.18 -134.04
C SER A 173 -19.05 6.80 -132.90
N ASN A 174 -17.74 7.00 -133.05
CA ASN A 174 -16.73 6.51 -132.11
C ASN A 174 -16.89 7.07 -130.69
N SER A 175 -17.12 8.38 -130.56
CA SER A 175 -17.26 9.06 -129.26
C SER A 175 -18.46 8.55 -128.46
N PHE A 176 -19.56 8.19 -129.13
CA PHE A 176 -20.73 7.59 -128.48
C PHE A 176 -20.41 6.22 -127.87
N PHE A 177 -19.73 5.35 -128.62
CA PHE A 177 -19.40 4.00 -128.13
C PHE A 177 -18.34 4.01 -127.03
N GLU A 178 -17.37 4.94 -127.05
CA GLU A 178 -16.41 5.09 -125.96
C GLU A 178 -17.08 5.53 -124.65
N ALA A 179 -17.98 6.52 -124.71
CA ALA A 179 -18.77 6.95 -123.55
C ALA A 179 -19.68 5.83 -123.02
N GLN A 180 -20.31 5.05 -123.91
CA GLN A 180 -21.10 3.88 -123.54
C GLN A 180 -20.24 2.81 -122.84
N GLY A 181 -19.02 2.55 -123.33
CA GLY A 181 -18.07 1.62 -122.72
C GLY A 181 -17.70 2.04 -121.30
N GLN A 182 -17.31 3.31 -121.10
CA GLN A 182 -16.98 3.84 -119.76
C GLN A 182 -18.17 3.75 -118.79
N LEU A 183 -19.40 3.97 -119.25
CA LEU A 183 -20.60 3.83 -118.43
C LEU A 183 -20.89 2.38 -118.02
N GLN A 184 -20.67 1.42 -118.92
CA GLN A 184 -20.78 0.00 -118.60
C GLN A 184 -19.70 -0.44 -117.59
N ASP A 185 -18.47 0.01 -117.77
CA ASP A 185 -17.32 -0.28 -116.90
C ASP A 185 -17.51 0.30 -115.48
N LEU A 186 -18.10 1.49 -115.38
CA LEU A 186 -18.52 2.10 -114.11
C LEU A 186 -19.64 1.29 -113.44
N ASN A 187 -20.64 0.83 -114.19
CA ASN A 187 -21.76 0.05 -113.65
C ASN A 187 -21.28 -1.31 -113.09
N VAL A 188 -20.33 -1.98 -113.77
CA VAL A 188 -19.67 -3.19 -113.24
C VAL A 188 -18.99 -2.91 -111.89
N LYS A 189 -18.22 -1.82 -111.78
CA LYS A 189 -17.52 -1.43 -110.54
C LYS A 189 -18.49 -1.05 -109.42
N ILE A 190 -19.64 -0.44 -109.74
CA ILE A 190 -20.71 -0.17 -108.77
C ILE A 190 -21.34 -1.47 -108.27
N VAL A 191 -21.64 -2.43 -109.15
CA VAL A 191 -22.17 -3.74 -108.76
C VAL A 191 -21.19 -4.52 -107.88
N GLU A 192 -19.89 -4.50 -108.24
CA GLU A 192 -18.84 -5.13 -107.42
C GLU A 192 -18.72 -4.47 -106.04
N GLY A 193 -18.70 -3.13 -105.99
CA GLY A 193 -18.70 -2.37 -104.72
C GLY A 193 -19.92 -2.68 -103.84
N CYS A 194 -21.11 -2.76 -104.43
CA CYS A 194 -22.33 -3.19 -103.74
C CYS A 194 -22.28 -4.64 -103.25
N SER A 195 -21.51 -5.52 -103.92
CA SER A 195 -21.26 -6.89 -103.47
C SER A 195 -20.32 -6.89 -102.25
N ARG A 196 -19.16 -6.23 -102.35
CA ARG A 196 -18.18 -6.12 -101.25
C ARG A 196 -18.78 -5.45 -100.00
N ILE A 197 -19.65 -4.45 -100.16
CA ILE A 197 -20.37 -3.82 -99.03
C ILE A 197 -21.35 -4.79 -98.36
N ARG A 198 -21.96 -5.71 -99.12
CA ARG A 198 -22.88 -6.73 -98.58
C ARG A 198 -22.10 -7.80 -97.80
N GLU A 199 -20.98 -8.26 -98.35
CA GLU A 199 -20.05 -9.20 -97.73
C GLU A 199 -19.43 -8.62 -96.44
N LEU A 200 -19.06 -7.34 -96.44
CA LEU A 200 -18.62 -6.63 -95.23
C LEU A 200 -19.74 -6.52 -94.17
N LYS A 201 -20.98 -6.25 -94.58
CA LYS A 201 -22.11 -6.21 -93.64
C LYS A 201 -22.42 -7.57 -93.03
N GLU A 202 -22.33 -8.65 -93.80
CA GLU A 202 -22.57 -10.00 -93.28
C GLU A 202 -21.43 -10.47 -92.37
N THR A 203 -20.16 -10.19 -92.72
CA THR A 203 -19.03 -10.49 -91.84
C THR A 203 -19.04 -9.66 -90.54
N ILE A 204 -19.43 -8.38 -90.58
CA ILE A 204 -19.69 -7.59 -89.35
C ILE A 204 -20.82 -8.22 -88.53
N ARG A 205 -21.91 -8.66 -89.16
CA ARG A 205 -23.04 -9.30 -88.47
C ARG A 205 -22.64 -10.62 -87.80
N LEU A 206 -21.81 -11.43 -88.46
CA LEU A 206 -21.25 -12.66 -87.89
C LEU A 206 -20.33 -12.35 -86.71
N ILE A 207 -19.49 -11.31 -86.79
CA ILE A 207 -18.65 -10.89 -85.66
C ILE A 207 -19.49 -10.39 -84.47
N ASP A 208 -20.57 -9.66 -84.72
CA ASP A 208 -21.47 -9.19 -83.66
C ASP A 208 -22.15 -10.37 -82.93
N ALA A 209 -22.67 -11.34 -83.70
CA ALA A 209 -23.31 -12.55 -83.16
C ALA A 209 -22.33 -13.52 -82.47
N ASP A 210 -21.21 -13.85 -83.11
CA ASP A 210 -20.28 -14.89 -82.65
C ASP A 210 -19.31 -14.37 -81.57
N LEU A 211 -18.93 -13.09 -81.61
CA LEU A 211 -17.91 -12.51 -80.71
C LEU A 211 -18.49 -11.53 -79.68
N VAL A 212 -19.38 -10.60 -80.08
CA VAL A 212 -19.87 -9.55 -79.15
C VAL A 212 -20.90 -10.12 -78.16
N ASP A 213 -21.88 -10.89 -78.63
CA ASP A 213 -22.83 -11.57 -77.73
C ASP A 213 -22.13 -12.64 -76.87
N SER A 214 -21.15 -13.37 -77.42
CA SER A 214 -20.29 -14.28 -76.63
C SER A 214 -19.50 -13.54 -75.54
N ALA A 215 -18.92 -12.37 -75.87
CA ALA A 215 -18.18 -11.56 -74.89
C ALA A 215 -19.09 -10.99 -73.79
N ARG A 216 -20.32 -10.55 -74.15
CA ARG A 216 -21.34 -10.15 -73.18
C ARG A 216 -21.70 -11.30 -72.25
N HIS A 217 -21.93 -12.50 -72.80
CA HIS A 217 -22.25 -13.67 -72.00
C HIS A 217 -21.09 -14.09 -71.08
N ILE A 218 -19.83 -13.97 -71.53
CA ILE A 218 -18.66 -14.17 -70.67
C ILE A 218 -18.61 -13.13 -69.54
N GLN A 219 -18.96 -11.86 -69.80
CA GLN A 219 -19.03 -10.83 -68.76
C GLN A 219 -20.15 -11.13 -67.74
N GLU A 220 -21.34 -11.53 -68.19
CA GLU A 220 -22.47 -11.94 -67.35
C GLU A 220 -22.13 -13.17 -66.49
N LEU A 221 -21.51 -14.19 -67.10
CA LEU A 221 -21.02 -15.38 -66.39
C LEU A 221 -19.92 -15.02 -65.39
N ASN A 222 -19.05 -14.05 -65.68
CA ASN A 222 -18.01 -13.62 -64.74
C ASN A 222 -18.58 -12.80 -63.58
N ALA A 223 -19.60 -11.97 -63.82
CA ALA A 223 -20.35 -11.30 -62.75
C ALA A 223 -21.09 -12.32 -61.86
N THR A 224 -21.75 -13.31 -62.48
CA THR A 224 -22.41 -14.42 -61.77
C THR A 224 -21.40 -15.24 -60.96
N ARG A 225 -20.25 -15.58 -61.54
CA ARG A 225 -19.12 -16.25 -60.87
C ARG A 225 -18.64 -15.44 -59.66
N THR A 226 -18.46 -14.14 -59.80
CA THR A 226 -18.04 -13.24 -58.71
C THR A 226 -19.07 -13.23 -57.58
N ASN A 227 -20.36 -13.11 -57.91
CA ASN A 227 -21.45 -13.18 -56.94
C ASN A 227 -21.51 -14.55 -56.22
N LEU A 228 -21.26 -15.65 -56.93
CA LEU A 228 -21.19 -16.99 -56.36
C LEU A 228 -19.96 -17.18 -55.45
N PHE A 229 -18.80 -16.58 -55.76
CA PHE A 229 -17.65 -16.57 -54.85
C PHE A 229 -17.93 -15.80 -53.56
N SER A 230 -18.53 -14.60 -53.66
CA SER A 230 -18.96 -13.81 -52.49
C SER A 230 -19.98 -14.57 -51.62
N LEU A 231 -20.94 -15.27 -52.25
CA LEU A 231 -21.90 -16.12 -51.55
C LEU A 231 -21.21 -17.33 -50.88
N GLN A 232 -20.30 -18.02 -51.58
CA GLN A 232 -19.55 -19.15 -51.03
C GLN A 232 -18.69 -18.71 -49.82
N HIS A 233 -18.07 -17.52 -49.89
CA HIS A 233 -17.29 -16.96 -48.80
C HIS A 233 -18.17 -16.67 -47.57
N LYS A 234 -19.32 -15.99 -47.73
CA LYS A 234 -20.26 -15.78 -46.62
C LYS A 234 -20.83 -17.09 -46.05
N LEU A 235 -21.07 -18.11 -46.86
CA LEU A 235 -21.49 -19.43 -46.39
C LEU A 235 -20.39 -20.18 -45.60
N LYS A 236 -19.12 -20.05 -46.00
CA LYS A 236 -17.98 -20.55 -45.20
C LYS A 236 -17.86 -19.83 -43.86
N LEU A 237 -18.11 -18.53 -43.83
CA LEU A 237 -18.08 -17.71 -42.62
C LEU A 237 -19.22 -18.08 -41.64
N ILE A 238 -20.41 -18.37 -42.18
CA ILE A 238 -21.53 -18.89 -41.38
C ILE A 238 -21.19 -20.26 -40.77
N LEU A 239 -20.47 -21.11 -41.51
CA LEU A 239 -20.03 -22.41 -41.02
C LEU A 239 -18.96 -22.28 -39.92
N SER A 240 -17.96 -21.40 -40.07
CA SER A 240 -16.91 -21.21 -39.06
C SER A 240 -17.48 -20.63 -37.75
N VAL A 241 -18.41 -19.67 -37.81
CA VAL A 241 -19.11 -19.16 -36.61
C VAL A 241 -19.86 -20.29 -35.88
N ASN A 242 -20.54 -21.18 -36.61
CA ASN A 242 -21.27 -22.30 -36.00
C ASN A 242 -20.31 -23.36 -35.38
N GLN A 243 -19.16 -23.59 -36.01
CA GLN A 243 -18.10 -24.45 -35.47
C GLN A 243 -17.48 -23.84 -34.21
N ALA A 244 -17.14 -22.54 -34.23
CA ALA A 244 -16.62 -21.81 -33.09
C ALA A 244 -17.60 -21.79 -31.91
N LEU A 245 -18.89 -21.52 -32.14
CA LEU A 245 -19.94 -21.64 -31.11
C LEU A 245 -20.07 -23.05 -30.51
N SER A 246 -19.80 -24.09 -31.31
CA SER A 246 -19.85 -25.48 -30.85
C SER A 246 -18.61 -25.84 -30.02
N ALA A 247 -17.43 -25.37 -30.43
CA ALA A 247 -16.19 -25.50 -29.67
C ALA A 247 -16.25 -24.73 -28.35
N LEU A 248 -16.75 -23.49 -28.36
CA LEU A 248 -16.93 -22.65 -27.16
C LEU A 248 -17.79 -23.35 -26.11
N LYS A 249 -18.93 -23.93 -26.51
CA LYS A 249 -19.81 -24.68 -25.60
C LYS A 249 -19.12 -25.90 -24.99
N LEU A 250 -18.24 -26.57 -25.74
CA LEU A 250 -17.46 -27.70 -25.25
C LEU A 250 -16.38 -27.27 -24.26
N LEU A 251 -15.61 -26.22 -24.58
CA LEU A 251 -14.52 -25.69 -23.74
C LEU A 251 -15.02 -25.06 -22.44
N VAL A 252 -16.18 -24.40 -22.46
CA VAL A 252 -16.86 -23.93 -21.23
C VAL A 252 -17.34 -25.12 -20.38
N ALA A 253 -17.77 -26.22 -21.00
CA ALA A 253 -18.19 -27.43 -20.29
C ALA A 253 -17.02 -28.26 -19.73
N SER A 254 -15.83 -28.21 -20.34
CA SER A 254 -14.59 -28.82 -19.80
C SER A 254 -13.82 -27.91 -18.84
N ALA A 255 -14.29 -26.68 -18.60
CA ALA A 255 -13.63 -25.63 -17.82
C ALA A 255 -12.25 -25.19 -18.38
N GLU A 256 -12.01 -25.38 -19.68
CA GLU A 256 -10.81 -24.92 -20.39
C GLU A 256 -10.90 -23.43 -20.73
N CYS A 257 -10.94 -22.59 -19.70
CA CYS A 257 -11.23 -21.16 -19.81
C CYS A 257 -10.27 -20.38 -20.72
N ALA A 258 -9.02 -20.81 -20.89
CA ALA A 258 -8.06 -20.15 -21.78
C ALA A 258 -8.49 -20.26 -23.25
N GLY A 259 -8.62 -21.48 -23.78
CA GLY A 259 -9.09 -21.71 -25.15
C GLY A 259 -10.53 -21.24 -25.38
N ALA A 260 -11.38 -21.27 -24.35
CA ALA A 260 -12.72 -20.69 -24.42
C ALA A 260 -12.68 -19.16 -24.64
N LEU A 261 -11.75 -18.44 -23.99
CA LEU A 261 -11.55 -17.01 -24.21
C LEU A 261 -10.94 -16.71 -25.59
N ASP A 262 -10.02 -17.55 -26.09
CA ASP A 262 -9.45 -17.38 -27.42
C ASP A 262 -10.53 -17.49 -28.52
N VAL A 263 -11.42 -18.49 -28.41
CA VAL A 263 -12.57 -18.64 -29.32
C VAL A 263 -13.61 -17.51 -29.15
N ILE A 264 -13.68 -16.88 -27.98
CA ILE A 264 -14.50 -15.67 -27.77
C ILE A 264 -13.90 -14.46 -28.48
N ASP A 265 -12.58 -14.25 -28.38
CA ASP A 265 -11.90 -13.12 -29.01
C ASP A 265 -11.97 -13.22 -30.55
N ASP A 266 -11.81 -14.43 -31.11
CA ASP A 266 -12.06 -14.72 -32.54
C ASP A 266 -13.51 -14.36 -32.95
N LEU A 267 -14.50 -14.76 -32.14
CA LEU A 267 -15.92 -14.46 -32.38
C LEU A 267 -16.25 -12.97 -32.22
N GLN A 268 -15.55 -12.23 -31.34
CA GLN A 268 -15.70 -10.79 -31.18
C GLN A 268 -15.09 -10.02 -32.34
N HIS A 269 -13.85 -10.34 -32.74
CA HIS A 269 -13.19 -9.75 -33.91
C HIS A 269 -14.04 -9.94 -35.18
N LEU A 270 -14.68 -11.11 -35.33
CA LEU A 270 -15.56 -11.38 -36.47
C LEU A 270 -16.95 -10.72 -36.35
N LEU A 271 -17.43 -10.45 -35.14
CA LEU A 271 -18.66 -9.69 -34.87
C LEU A 271 -18.51 -8.18 -35.11
N ASP A 272 -17.31 -7.64 -34.90
CA ASP A 272 -17.01 -6.21 -35.05
C ASP A 272 -16.48 -5.87 -36.47
N GLY A 273 -16.22 -6.87 -37.31
CA GLY A 273 -15.91 -6.72 -38.73
C GLY A 273 -17.15 -6.64 -39.64
N ASP A 274 -17.06 -5.86 -40.72
CA ASP A 274 -18.19 -5.59 -41.64
C ASP A 274 -18.77 -6.85 -42.33
N GLU A 275 -18.04 -7.96 -42.40
CA GLU A 275 -18.40 -9.14 -43.21
C GLU A 275 -19.74 -9.79 -42.80
N LEU A 276 -20.06 -9.78 -41.49
CA LEU A 276 -21.30 -10.35 -40.92
C LEU A 276 -22.48 -9.37 -40.89
N THR A 277 -22.28 -8.10 -41.26
CA THR A 277 -23.33 -7.07 -41.14
C THR A 277 -24.59 -7.43 -41.96
N GLY A 278 -25.76 -7.18 -41.37
CA GLY A 278 -27.08 -7.48 -41.94
C GLY A 278 -27.55 -8.94 -41.82
N LEU A 279 -26.70 -9.90 -41.43
CA LEU A 279 -27.10 -11.31 -41.29
C LEU A 279 -27.97 -11.56 -40.05
N HIS A 280 -29.28 -11.68 -40.25
CA HIS A 280 -30.26 -11.81 -39.18
C HIS A 280 -30.09 -13.06 -38.29
N CYS A 281 -29.45 -14.11 -38.80
CA CYS A 281 -29.16 -15.34 -38.04
C CYS A 281 -28.20 -15.12 -36.85
N PHE A 282 -27.40 -14.04 -36.85
CA PHE A 282 -26.45 -13.75 -35.78
C PHE A 282 -26.93 -12.67 -34.79
N ARG A 283 -28.23 -12.30 -34.83
CA ARG A 283 -28.81 -11.34 -33.87
C ARG A 283 -28.54 -11.68 -32.40
N HIS A 284 -28.53 -12.96 -32.06
CA HIS A 284 -28.28 -13.46 -30.69
C HIS A 284 -26.84 -13.94 -30.48
N LEU A 285 -25.93 -13.72 -31.43
CA LEU A 285 -24.54 -14.15 -31.31
C LEU A 285 -23.83 -13.38 -30.17
N ARG A 286 -24.03 -12.06 -30.10
CA ARG A 286 -23.48 -11.23 -29.01
C ARG A 286 -24.07 -11.62 -27.65
N ASP A 287 -25.38 -11.91 -27.58
CA ASP A 287 -26.04 -12.43 -26.36
C ASP A 287 -25.41 -13.76 -25.88
N HIS A 288 -25.17 -14.70 -26.80
CA HIS A 288 -24.55 -15.98 -26.50
C HIS A 288 -23.07 -15.87 -26.10
N VAL A 289 -22.31 -14.96 -26.73
CA VAL A 289 -20.91 -14.67 -26.34
C VAL A 289 -20.87 -14.07 -24.93
N MET A 290 -21.72 -13.08 -24.62
CA MET A 290 -21.81 -12.50 -23.28
C MET A 290 -22.18 -13.54 -22.20
N ALA A 291 -23.19 -14.38 -22.47
CA ALA A 291 -23.56 -15.47 -21.54
C ALA A 291 -22.43 -16.49 -21.34
N SER A 292 -21.58 -16.71 -22.35
CA SER A 292 -20.40 -17.59 -22.23
C SER A 292 -19.30 -16.92 -21.40
N ILE A 293 -19.06 -15.63 -21.59
CA ILE A 293 -18.14 -14.81 -20.78
C ILE A 293 -18.55 -14.83 -19.31
N ASP A 294 -19.83 -14.65 -18.98
CA ASP A 294 -20.32 -14.70 -17.60
C ASP A 294 -20.20 -16.10 -16.99
N SER A 295 -20.39 -17.17 -17.76
CA SER A 295 -20.13 -18.54 -17.31
C SER A 295 -18.64 -18.78 -17.03
N ILE A 296 -17.74 -18.29 -17.89
CA ILE A 296 -16.28 -18.38 -17.70
C ILE A 296 -15.86 -17.57 -16.46
N ASN A 297 -16.41 -16.37 -16.27
CA ASN A 297 -16.18 -15.54 -15.08
C ASN A 297 -16.59 -16.25 -13.79
N SER A 298 -17.73 -16.96 -13.81
CA SER A 298 -18.19 -17.75 -12.66
C SER A 298 -17.22 -18.88 -12.32
N ILE A 299 -16.75 -19.63 -13.33
CA ILE A 299 -15.76 -20.71 -13.17
C ILE A 299 -14.42 -20.15 -12.66
N LEU A 300 -13.84 -19.16 -13.35
CA LEU A 300 -12.56 -18.55 -12.99
C LEU A 300 -12.58 -17.95 -11.58
N SER A 301 -13.68 -17.30 -11.19
CA SER A 301 -13.87 -16.78 -9.82
C SER A 301 -13.90 -17.92 -8.80
N ALA A 302 -14.67 -18.98 -9.04
CA ALA A 302 -14.75 -20.13 -8.14
C ALA A 302 -13.40 -20.87 -7.99
N GLU A 303 -12.66 -21.05 -9.08
CA GLU A 303 -11.30 -21.62 -9.06
C GLU A 303 -10.31 -20.72 -8.30
N PHE A 304 -10.31 -19.41 -8.58
CA PHE A 304 -9.44 -18.44 -7.90
C PHE A 304 -9.69 -18.42 -6.40
N MET A 305 -10.96 -18.41 -5.98
CA MET A 305 -11.36 -18.45 -4.57
C MET A 305 -10.91 -19.76 -3.89
N ARG A 306 -11.00 -20.90 -4.59
CA ARG A 306 -10.57 -22.19 -4.03
C ARG A 306 -9.05 -22.29 -3.88
N ALA A 307 -8.29 -21.85 -4.89
CA ALA A 307 -6.83 -21.83 -4.82
C ALA A 307 -6.30 -20.84 -3.76
N SER A 308 -6.95 -19.68 -3.62
CA SER A 308 -6.51 -18.60 -2.75
C SER A 308 -6.86 -18.77 -1.27
N ILE A 309 -7.90 -19.55 -0.93
CA ILE A 309 -8.38 -19.71 0.46
C ILE A 309 -8.34 -21.17 0.93
N HIS A 310 -9.02 -22.08 0.24
CA HIS A 310 -9.37 -23.40 0.82
C HIS A 310 -8.19 -24.32 1.13
N ASP A 311 -7.05 -24.11 0.46
CA ASP A 311 -5.76 -24.79 0.70
C ASP A 311 -5.21 -24.58 2.14
N ALA A 312 -5.67 -23.53 2.85
CA ALA A 312 -5.26 -23.25 4.23
C ALA A 312 -5.91 -24.18 5.27
N GLY A 313 -7.05 -24.81 4.94
CA GLY A 313 -7.84 -25.62 5.89
C GLY A 313 -7.08 -26.84 6.43
N ASP A 314 -6.25 -27.47 5.60
CA ASP A 314 -5.41 -28.60 6.02
C ASP A 314 -4.26 -28.15 6.94
N LYS A 315 -3.69 -26.96 6.69
CA LYS A 315 -2.67 -26.35 7.56
C LYS A 315 -3.29 -26.00 8.93
N ASP A 316 -4.53 -25.48 8.97
CA ASP A 316 -5.29 -25.26 10.21
C ASP A 316 -5.55 -26.54 10.99
N ALA A 317 -5.97 -27.63 10.33
CA ALA A 317 -6.20 -28.92 10.97
C ALA A 317 -4.91 -29.46 11.64
N VAL A 318 -3.76 -29.35 10.96
CA VAL A 318 -2.45 -29.73 11.52
C VAL A 318 -2.04 -28.84 12.70
N ILE A 319 -2.26 -27.52 12.62
CA ILE A 319 -1.97 -26.60 13.74
C ILE A 319 -2.87 -26.94 14.95
N LEU A 320 -4.16 -27.19 14.72
CA LEU A 320 -5.13 -27.54 15.75
C LEU A 320 -4.80 -28.88 16.42
N LEU A 321 -4.40 -29.89 15.65
CA LEU A 321 -3.95 -31.18 16.18
C LEU A 321 -2.67 -31.04 17.02
N LYS A 322 -1.67 -30.27 16.55
CA LYS A 322 -0.46 -29.97 17.32
C LYS A 322 -0.77 -29.21 18.62
N ALA A 323 -1.73 -28.27 18.58
CA ALA A 323 -2.18 -27.53 19.77
C ALA A 323 -2.93 -28.43 20.77
N LYS A 324 -3.85 -29.29 20.30
CA LYS A 324 -4.54 -30.29 21.15
C LYS A 324 -3.58 -31.29 21.77
N ALA A 325 -2.54 -31.72 21.03
CA ALA A 325 -1.48 -32.59 21.56
C ALA A 325 -0.66 -31.91 22.67
N ARG A 326 -0.25 -30.64 22.50
CA ARG A 326 0.44 -29.86 23.55
C ARG A 326 -0.45 -29.57 24.76
N ALA A 327 -1.74 -29.30 24.55
CA ALA A 327 -2.70 -29.17 25.66
C ALA A 327 -2.89 -30.48 26.46
N SER A 328 -2.50 -31.62 25.88
CA SER A 328 -2.58 -32.96 26.48
C SER A 328 -1.25 -33.46 27.09
N ILE A 329 -0.10 -32.87 26.73
CA ILE A 329 1.23 -33.39 27.09
C ILE A 329 2.18 -32.24 27.45
N SER A 330 2.69 -32.24 28.69
CA SER A 330 3.69 -31.28 29.17
C SER A 330 5.10 -31.63 28.66
N VAL A 331 5.45 -31.16 27.46
CA VAL A 331 6.84 -31.18 26.95
C VAL A 331 7.18 -29.85 26.28
N ASN A 332 8.29 -29.25 26.70
CA ASN A 332 8.86 -28.02 26.14
C ASN A 332 9.57 -28.29 24.79
N GLY A 333 8.80 -28.56 23.75
CA GLY A 333 9.30 -28.78 22.39
C GLY A 333 9.36 -27.48 21.59
N LYS A 334 10.58 -26.95 21.37
CA LYS A 334 10.84 -25.76 20.55
C LYS A 334 10.29 -25.98 19.13
N ASP A 335 9.50 -25.03 18.62
CA ASP A 335 8.89 -25.15 17.30
C ASP A 335 9.94 -25.10 16.18
N VAL A 336 9.81 -26.01 15.22
CA VAL A 336 10.38 -25.82 13.88
C VAL A 336 9.51 -24.77 13.19
N GLU A 337 10.15 -23.66 12.79
CA GLU A 337 9.52 -22.59 12.03
C GLU A 337 9.14 -23.14 10.64
N VAL A 338 7.86 -23.02 10.26
CA VAL A 338 7.40 -23.46 8.93
C VAL A 338 7.75 -22.36 7.93
N ILE A 339 9.03 -22.33 7.57
CA ILE A 339 9.50 -21.69 6.33
C ILE A 339 8.85 -22.50 5.20
N LEU A 340 8.11 -21.81 4.32
CA LEU A 340 7.58 -22.41 3.11
C LEU A 340 8.68 -22.38 2.07
N ASP A 341 9.02 -23.56 1.51
CA ASP A 341 10.06 -23.66 0.49
C ASP A 341 9.74 -22.76 -0.72
N GLU A 342 10.77 -22.22 -1.37
CA GLU A 342 10.59 -21.36 -2.54
C GLU A 342 9.86 -22.09 -3.67
N GLU A 343 10.00 -23.42 -3.75
CA GLU A 343 9.23 -24.30 -4.64
C GLU A 343 7.72 -24.34 -4.34
N GLU A 344 7.27 -24.28 -3.07
CA GLU A 344 5.82 -24.14 -2.78
C GLU A 344 5.33 -22.79 -3.32
N SER A 345 6.11 -21.72 -3.16
CA SER A 345 5.73 -20.37 -3.59
C SER A 345 5.74 -20.18 -5.12
N THR A 346 6.59 -20.90 -5.86
CA THR A 346 6.55 -20.90 -7.34
C THR A 346 5.40 -21.74 -7.87
N ASN A 347 5.24 -22.98 -7.38
CA ASN A 347 4.14 -23.87 -7.78
C ASN A 347 2.76 -23.23 -7.52
N PHE A 348 2.60 -22.50 -6.42
CA PHE A 348 1.36 -21.77 -6.15
C PHE A 348 1.13 -20.58 -7.10
N ARG A 349 2.16 -19.77 -7.37
CA ARG A 349 2.09 -18.66 -8.34
C ARG A 349 1.70 -19.18 -9.73
N ASP A 350 2.31 -20.27 -10.17
CA ASP A 350 2.14 -20.81 -11.51
C ASP A 350 0.75 -21.46 -11.68
N ARG A 351 0.12 -21.91 -10.57
CA ARG A 351 -1.29 -22.31 -10.51
C ARG A 351 -2.27 -21.12 -10.55
N LEU A 352 -1.91 -19.97 -9.97
CA LEU A 352 -2.74 -18.76 -10.00
C LEU A 352 -2.67 -18.00 -11.34
N LEU A 353 -1.52 -18.06 -12.03
CA LEU A 353 -1.23 -17.26 -13.22
C LEU A 353 -2.30 -17.37 -14.33
N PRO A 354 -2.78 -18.56 -14.75
CA PRO A 354 -3.83 -18.67 -15.77
C PRO A 354 -5.17 -18.08 -15.32
N LEU A 355 -5.51 -18.22 -14.04
CA LEU A 355 -6.77 -17.71 -13.48
C LEU A 355 -6.78 -16.18 -13.47
N ILE A 356 -5.65 -15.57 -13.09
CA ILE A 356 -5.48 -14.12 -13.06
C ILE A 356 -5.48 -13.54 -14.48
N ILE A 357 -4.80 -14.18 -15.45
CA ILE A 357 -4.84 -13.76 -16.88
C ILE A 357 -6.28 -13.82 -17.43
N GLY A 358 -7.03 -14.88 -17.14
CA GLY A 358 -8.43 -14.99 -17.55
C GLY A 358 -9.31 -13.87 -16.97
N LEU A 359 -9.18 -13.58 -15.68
CA LEU A 359 -9.94 -12.51 -14.99
C LEU A 359 -9.49 -11.08 -15.38
N LEU A 360 -8.28 -10.92 -15.91
CA LEU A 360 -7.83 -9.68 -16.54
C LEU A 360 -8.51 -9.48 -17.90
N ARG A 361 -8.47 -10.48 -18.80
CA ARG A 361 -9.10 -10.43 -20.14
C ARG A 361 -10.59 -10.05 -20.06
N THR A 362 -11.32 -10.57 -19.07
CA THR A 362 -12.76 -10.31 -18.89
C THR A 362 -13.10 -9.06 -18.08
N ALA A 363 -12.10 -8.25 -17.71
CA ALA A 363 -12.21 -7.08 -16.81
C ALA A 363 -12.76 -7.35 -15.39
N LYS A 364 -13.03 -8.61 -15.00
CA LYS A 364 -13.68 -8.91 -13.71
C LYS A 364 -12.73 -8.98 -12.51
N LEU A 365 -11.40 -8.97 -12.70
CA LEU A 365 -10.45 -9.13 -11.58
C LEU A 365 -10.68 -8.16 -10.40
N PRO A 366 -10.90 -6.83 -10.56
CA PRO A 366 -11.17 -5.95 -9.43
C PRO A 366 -12.44 -6.33 -8.64
N PHE A 367 -13.48 -6.80 -9.33
CA PHE A 367 -14.70 -7.30 -8.68
C PHE A 367 -14.44 -8.59 -7.90
N VAL A 368 -13.72 -9.55 -8.50
CA VAL A 368 -13.33 -10.79 -7.82
C VAL A 368 -12.43 -10.50 -6.61
N LEU A 369 -11.55 -9.49 -6.67
CA LEU A 369 -10.73 -9.07 -5.53
C LEU A 369 -11.55 -8.45 -4.39
N ARG A 370 -12.65 -7.73 -4.69
CA ARG A 370 -13.62 -7.27 -3.67
C ARG A 370 -14.32 -8.46 -3.00
N THR A 371 -14.78 -9.45 -3.78
CA THR A 371 -15.37 -10.69 -3.24
C THR A 371 -14.34 -11.50 -2.44
N TYR A 372 -13.08 -11.55 -2.87
CA TYR A 372 -11.98 -12.21 -2.17
C TYR A 372 -11.68 -11.55 -0.83
N ARG A 373 -11.53 -10.22 -0.79
CA ARG A 373 -11.38 -9.44 0.46
C ARG A 373 -12.48 -9.80 1.46
N ASP A 374 -13.73 -9.79 1.03
CA ASP A 374 -14.88 -9.98 1.92
C ASP A 374 -14.99 -11.45 2.39
N THR A 375 -14.64 -12.41 1.54
CA THR A 375 -14.62 -13.84 1.86
C THR A 375 -13.44 -14.20 2.76
N LEU A 376 -12.21 -13.76 2.45
CA LEU A 376 -11.02 -13.91 3.30
C LEU A 376 -11.25 -13.29 4.69
N THR A 377 -11.92 -12.13 4.72
CA THR A 377 -12.36 -11.45 5.94
C THR A 377 -13.39 -12.27 6.74
N ALA A 378 -14.27 -13.03 6.08
CA ALA A 378 -15.22 -13.93 6.73
C ALA A 378 -14.55 -15.24 7.20
N ASP A 379 -13.61 -15.77 6.42
CA ASP A 379 -12.88 -17.00 6.69
C ASP A 379 -11.91 -16.82 7.87
N MET A 380 -11.07 -15.77 7.87
CA MET A 380 -10.26 -15.34 9.02
C MET A 380 -11.09 -15.22 10.31
N LYS A 381 -12.30 -14.64 10.21
CA LYS A 381 -13.24 -14.52 11.34
C LYS A 381 -13.85 -15.86 11.78
N THR A 382 -13.79 -16.89 10.93
CA THR A 382 -14.34 -18.23 11.12
C THR A 382 -13.26 -19.19 11.62
N ALA A 383 -12.07 -19.23 11.03
CA ALA A 383 -10.90 -19.97 11.50
C ALA A 383 -10.60 -19.66 12.99
N ILE A 384 -10.52 -18.37 13.36
CA ILE A 384 -10.35 -17.94 14.77
C ILE A 384 -11.51 -18.42 15.66
N LYS A 385 -12.76 -18.42 15.16
CA LYS A 385 -13.94 -18.88 15.91
C LYS A 385 -13.90 -20.40 16.12
N THR A 386 -13.51 -21.17 15.11
CA THR A 386 -13.36 -22.62 15.14
C THR A 386 -12.22 -23.02 16.07
N ALA A 387 -11.06 -22.36 15.99
CA ALA A 387 -9.94 -22.56 16.90
C ALA A 387 -10.36 -22.39 18.37
N VAL A 388 -11.11 -21.33 18.68
CA VAL A 388 -11.67 -21.12 20.03
C VAL A 388 -12.67 -22.21 20.42
N ALA A 389 -13.57 -22.61 19.51
CA ALA A 389 -14.58 -23.65 19.79
C ALA A 389 -13.95 -25.03 20.04
N GLU A 390 -12.87 -25.37 19.32
CA GLU A 390 -12.22 -26.68 19.35
C GLU A 390 -11.17 -26.83 20.46
N LEU A 391 -10.51 -25.74 20.88
CA LEU A 391 -9.49 -25.78 21.94
C LEU A 391 -10.07 -25.53 23.33
N LEU A 392 -11.12 -24.71 23.45
CA LEU A 392 -11.71 -24.35 24.74
C LEU A 392 -12.19 -25.56 25.57
N PRO A 393 -12.80 -26.63 25.00
CA PRO A 393 -13.16 -27.82 25.77
C PRO A 393 -11.93 -28.56 26.32
N VAL A 394 -10.87 -28.68 25.52
CA VAL A 394 -9.62 -29.37 25.91
C VAL A 394 -8.89 -28.59 27.01
N LEU A 395 -8.78 -27.27 26.85
CA LEU A 395 -8.10 -26.38 27.80
C LEU A 395 -8.86 -26.18 29.12
N LEU A 396 -10.16 -26.49 29.16
CA LEU A 396 -10.98 -26.54 30.38
C LEU A 396 -11.01 -27.92 31.05
N ALA A 397 -10.63 -28.99 30.34
CA ALA A 397 -10.60 -30.36 30.87
C ALA A 397 -9.34 -30.67 31.70
N ARG A 398 -8.32 -29.82 31.65
CA ARG A 398 -7.10 -29.94 32.47
C ARG A 398 -7.46 -29.73 33.96
N PRO A 399 -7.13 -30.67 34.86
CA PRO A 399 -7.32 -30.45 36.29
C PRO A 399 -6.45 -29.27 36.77
N VAL A 400 -7.04 -28.38 37.55
CA VAL A 400 -6.32 -27.26 38.16
C VAL A 400 -5.61 -27.75 39.42
N GLU A 401 -4.40 -28.25 39.24
CA GLU A 401 -3.48 -28.53 40.35
C GLU A 401 -2.96 -27.19 40.92
N SER A 402 -3.21 -26.98 42.22
CA SER A 402 -2.77 -25.86 43.07
C SER A 402 -2.90 -24.44 42.50
N ASP A 403 -4.00 -23.76 42.84
CA ASP A 403 -3.96 -22.66 43.84
C ASP A 403 -5.36 -22.02 43.99
N LEU A 404 -6.01 -22.26 45.13
CA LEU A 404 -7.40 -21.84 45.39
C LEU A 404 -7.50 -20.55 46.21
N THR A 405 -7.48 -19.39 45.54
CA THR A 405 -8.03 -18.12 46.07
C THR A 405 -8.91 -17.39 45.05
N ALA A 406 -9.88 -18.10 44.47
CA ALA A 406 -11.03 -17.50 43.79
C ALA A 406 -12.26 -17.64 44.69
N GLU A 407 -12.77 -16.52 45.20
CA GLU A 407 -13.96 -16.50 46.06
C GLU A 407 -15.20 -17.02 45.30
N ARG A 408 -15.83 -18.07 45.84
CA ARG A 408 -17.08 -18.60 45.29
C ARG A 408 -18.25 -17.70 45.67
N ALA A 409 -18.70 -16.86 44.74
CA ALA A 409 -20.13 -16.59 44.65
C ALA A 409 -20.81 -17.92 44.26
N MET A 410 -21.72 -18.42 45.10
CA MET A 410 -22.37 -19.72 44.88
C MET A 410 -23.50 -19.64 43.85
N ASP A 411 -23.72 -20.75 43.17
CA ASP A 411 -24.64 -20.90 42.04
C ASP A 411 -26.13 -20.81 42.44
N VAL A 412 -26.96 -20.27 41.53
CA VAL A 412 -28.02 -21.05 40.86
C VAL A 412 -28.24 -20.50 39.44
N ASP A 413 -27.87 -21.25 38.40
CA ASP A 413 -28.80 -21.70 37.34
C ASP A 413 -28.13 -22.72 36.39
N GLY A 414 -28.90 -23.69 35.90
CA GLY A 414 -28.48 -24.74 34.96
C GLY A 414 -28.42 -24.29 33.50
N GLY A 415 -28.04 -23.03 33.24
CA GLY A 415 -27.95 -22.43 31.90
C GLY A 415 -26.61 -22.69 31.22
N SER A 416 -26.60 -22.82 29.89
CA SER A 416 -25.39 -23.06 29.10
C SER A 416 -24.36 -21.94 29.28
N SER A 417 -23.27 -22.25 30.01
CA SER A 417 -22.27 -21.24 30.39
C SER A 417 -21.68 -20.55 29.15
N SER A 418 -21.90 -19.24 29.08
CA SER A 418 -21.56 -18.39 27.94
C SER A 418 -20.08 -18.55 27.55
N LEU A 419 -19.78 -18.43 26.25
CA LEU A 419 -18.42 -18.41 25.75
C LEU A 419 -17.55 -17.39 26.51
N ALA A 420 -18.13 -16.26 26.92
CA ALA A 420 -17.44 -15.25 27.72
C ALA A 420 -17.13 -15.67 29.17
N SER A 421 -17.95 -16.51 29.82
CA SER A 421 -17.61 -17.04 31.16
C SER A 421 -16.62 -18.19 31.06
N LYS A 422 -16.76 -19.07 30.07
CA LYS A 422 -15.77 -20.14 29.77
C LYS A 422 -14.37 -19.59 29.46
N LEU A 423 -14.27 -18.49 28.71
CA LEU A 423 -12.99 -17.82 28.44
C LEU A 423 -12.43 -17.07 29.66
N ARG A 424 -13.26 -16.74 30.66
CA ARG A 424 -12.81 -16.17 31.95
C ARG A 424 -12.31 -17.23 32.92
N SER A 425 -12.91 -18.42 32.93
CA SER A 425 -12.50 -19.53 33.81
C SER A 425 -11.20 -20.24 33.42
N LEU A 426 -10.63 -19.94 32.24
CA LEU A 426 -9.29 -20.43 31.87
C LEU A 426 -8.20 -19.84 32.78
N SER A 427 -7.20 -20.64 33.12
CA SER A 427 -5.95 -20.18 33.74
C SER A 427 -5.19 -19.21 32.83
N SER A 428 -4.22 -18.48 33.39
CA SER A 428 -3.27 -17.64 32.63
C SER A 428 -2.54 -18.46 31.57
N GLU A 429 -1.98 -19.61 31.96
CA GLU A 429 -1.26 -20.53 31.07
C GLU A 429 -2.14 -21.05 29.92
N SER A 430 -3.32 -21.61 30.22
CA SER A 430 -4.23 -22.14 29.19
C SER A 430 -4.75 -21.04 28.25
N PHE A 431 -4.89 -19.79 28.73
CA PHE A 431 -5.25 -18.67 27.88
C PHE A 431 -4.10 -18.25 26.93
N VAL A 432 -2.84 -18.28 27.40
CA VAL A 432 -1.67 -18.06 26.52
C VAL A 432 -1.54 -19.17 25.47
N GLN A 433 -1.77 -20.44 25.85
CA GLN A 433 -1.80 -21.56 24.89
C GLN A 433 -2.88 -21.37 23.80
N LEU A 434 -4.08 -20.91 24.19
CA LEU A 434 -5.15 -20.57 23.24
C LEU A 434 -4.74 -19.45 22.27
N LEU A 435 -4.14 -18.36 22.79
CA LEU A 435 -3.64 -17.26 21.98
C LEU A 435 -2.52 -17.73 21.02
N ALA A 436 -1.61 -18.60 21.45
CA ALA A 436 -0.54 -19.14 20.61
C ALA A 436 -1.06 -19.98 19.44
N ALA A 437 -2.09 -20.80 19.67
CA ALA A 437 -2.71 -21.57 18.60
C ALA A 437 -3.46 -20.67 17.59
N ILE A 438 -4.17 -19.65 18.09
CA ILE A 438 -4.85 -18.65 17.26
C ILE A 438 -3.84 -17.83 16.44
N PHE A 439 -2.70 -17.46 17.03
CA PHE A 439 -1.64 -16.73 16.34
C PHE A 439 -1.10 -17.53 15.14
N LYS A 440 -0.80 -18.82 15.32
CA LYS A 440 -0.32 -19.69 14.23
C LYS A 440 -1.34 -19.85 13.09
N ILE A 441 -2.63 -19.96 13.41
CA ILE A 441 -3.72 -19.99 12.43
C ILE A 441 -3.78 -18.67 11.64
N VAL A 442 -3.74 -17.53 12.34
CA VAL A 442 -3.70 -16.20 11.69
C VAL A 442 -2.45 -16.02 10.84
N GLN A 443 -1.29 -16.54 11.26
CA GLN A 443 -0.05 -16.53 10.46
C GLN A 443 -0.17 -17.37 9.18
N ALA A 444 -0.78 -18.57 9.23
CA ALA A 444 -0.97 -19.40 8.05
C ALA A 444 -1.90 -18.71 7.02
N HIS A 445 -3.03 -18.18 7.49
CA HIS A 445 -4.01 -17.46 6.66
C HIS A 445 -3.44 -16.18 6.06
N LEU A 446 -2.74 -15.35 6.85
CA LEU A 446 -2.12 -14.13 6.34
C LEU A 446 -0.88 -14.40 5.47
N GLY A 447 -0.15 -15.48 5.73
CA GLY A 447 0.93 -15.93 4.85
C GLY A 447 0.41 -16.26 3.45
N ARG A 448 -0.70 -17.01 3.37
CA ARG A 448 -1.40 -17.31 2.11
C ARG A 448 -1.96 -16.04 1.44
N ALA A 449 -2.57 -15.14 2.20
CA ALA A 449 -3.03 -13.86 1.65
C ALA A 449 -1.85 -13.01 1.11
N ALA A 450 -0.67 -13.09 1.73
CA ALA A 450 0.56 -12.45 1.26
C ALA A 450 1.19 -13.14 0.04
N GLU A 451 1.03 -14.45 -0.13
CA GLU A 451 1.36 -15.16 -1.38
C GLU A 451 0.47 -14.69 -2.53
N VAL A 452 -0.85 -14.68 -2.33
CA VAL A 452 -1.82 -14.18 -3.33
C VAL A 452 -1.51 -12.73 -3.70
N LYS A 453 -1.26 -11.88 -2.69
CA LYS A 453 -0.86 -10.49 -2.89
C LYS A 453 0.41 -10.36 -3.73
N ARG A 454 1.50 -11.06 -3.34
CA ARG A 454 2.78 -11.06 -4.07
C ARG A 454 2.65 -11.60 -5.49
N ALA A 455 1.84 -12.65 -5.70
CA ALA A 455 1.61 -13.22 -7.02
C ALA A 455 0.91 -12.22 -7.95
N ILE A 456 -0.15 -11.55 -7.49
CA ILE A 456 -0.83 -10.51 -8.25
C ILE A 456 0.10 -9.30 -8.48
N GLU A 457 0.83 -8.84 -7.45
CA GLU A 457 1.80 -7.74 -7.58
C GLU A 457 2.89 -8.07 -8.62
N TRP A 458 3.43 -9.28 -8.62
CA TRP A 458 4.43 -9.76 -9.59
C TRP A 458 3.85 -9.87 -11.01
N ILE A 459 2.66 -10.46 -11.17
CA ILE A 459 1.98 -10.59 -12.48
C ILE A 459 1.74 -9.20 -13.08
N MET A 460 1.30 -8.23 -12.27
CA MET A 460 1.11 -6.87 -12.77
C MET A 460 2.47 -6.19 -13.04
N CYS A 461 3.49 -6.35 -12.18
CA CYS A 461 4.73 -5.55 -12.24
C CYS A 461 5.78 -6.03 -13.26
N ASN A 462 5.87 -7.31 -13.58
CA ASN A 462 6.87 -7.80 -14.54
C ASN A 462 6.34 -7.85 -15.98
N LEU A 463 6.44 -6.72 -16.68
CA LEU A 463 6.20 -6.64 -18.14
C LEU A 463 7.43 -7.01 -18.98
N ASP A 464 8.61 -7.14 -18.38
CA ASP A 464 9.84 -7.57 -19.04
C ASP A 464 10.28 -8.97 -18.54
N GLY A 465 10.57 -9.89 -19.47
CA GLY A 465 11.33 -11.11 -19.18
C GLY A 465 10.58 -12.40 -18.81
N HIS A 466 9.24 -12.44 -18.85
CA HIS A 466 8.47 -13.68 -18.65
C HIS A 466 7.67 -14.10 -19.88
N TYR A 467 7.50 -15.42 -20.06
CA TYR A 467 6.83 -16.03 -21.22
C TYR A 467 5.37 -15.59 -21.43
N ALA A 468 4.74 -15.03 -20.39
CA ALA A 468 3.36 -14.54 -20.41
C ALA A 468 3.25 -13.01 -20.39
N ALA A 469 4.36 -12.25 -20.44
CA ALA A 469 4.35 -10.80 -20.27
C ALA A 469 3.49 -10.08 -21.33
N ASP A 470 3.64 -10.45 -22.61
CA ASP A 470 2.80 -9.91 -23.70
C ASP A 470 1.32 -10.27 -23.53
N SER A 471 1.02 -11.48 -23.02
CA SER A 471 -0.35 -11.93 -22.75
C SER A 471 -0.98 -11.15 -21.60
N VAL A 472 -0.23 -10.84 -20.54
CA VAL A 472 -0.66 -9.98 -19.44
C VAL A 472 -0.85 -8.53 -19.92
N ALA A 473 0.05 -8.02 -20.76
CA ALA A 473 -0.08 -6.68 -21.34
C ALA A 473 -1.37 -6.55 -22.19
N ALA A 474 -1.62 -7.52 -23.07
CA ALA A 474 -2.85 -7.61 -23.86
C ALA A 474 -4.10 -7.75 -22.98
N ALA A 475 -4.06 -8.62 -21.96
CA ALA A 475 -5.17 -8.81 -21.03
C ALA A 475 -5.50 -7.54 -20.22
N ILE A 476 -4.49 -6.76 -19.82
CA ILE A 476 -4.69 -5.46 -19.16
C ILE A 476 -5.32 -4.44 -20.12
N ALA A 477 -4.87 -4.38 -21.38
CA ALA A 477 -5.43 -3.47 -22.38
C ALA A 477 -6.89 -3.79 -22.71
N LEU A 478 -7.20 -5.07 -22.97
CA LEU A 478 -8.56 -5.57 -23.22
C LEU A 478 -9.47 -5.34 -22.01
N GLY A 479 -9.03 -5.73 -20.82
CA GLY A 479 -9.81 -5.55 -19.59
C GLY A 479 -10.13 -4.08 -19.30
N ALA A 480 -9.18 -3.19 -19.53
CA ALA A 480 -9.38 -1.75 -19.34
C ALA A 480 -10.34 -1.15 -20.40
N MET A 481 -10.29 -1.60 -21.66
CA MET A 481 -11.26 -1.21 -22.70
C MET A 481 -12.68 -1.72 -22.40
N VAL A 482 -12.82 -2.99 -22.00
CA VAL A 482 -14.11 -3.60 -21.63
C VAL A 482 -14.73 -2.88 -20.44
N SER A 483 -13.93 -2.44 -19.45
CA SER A 483 -14.42 -1.74 -18.26
C SER A 483 -15.14 -0.42 -18.55
N GLU A 484 -14.74 0.34 -19.58
CA GLU A 484 -15.42 1.59 -19.97
C GLU A 484 -16.64 1.33 -20.86
N SER A 485 -16.68 0.19 -21.58
CA SER A 485 -17.78 -0.19 -22.47
C SER A 485 -19.06 -0.61 -21.74
N SER A 486 -18.99 -0.87 -20.44
CA SER A 486 -20.08 -1.38 -19.61
C SER A 486 -20.73 -0.24 -18.80
N PRO A 487 -21.91 0.28 -19.19
CA PRO A 487 -22.61 1.30 -18.41
C PRO A 487 -23.13 0.69 -17.10
N GLU A 488 -22.50 1.04 -15.96
CA GLU A 488 -22.96 0.58 -14.64
C GLU A 488 -24.38 1.10 -14.36
N GLY A 489 -25.34 0.17 -14.27
CA GLY A 489 -26.73 0.43 -13.92
C GLY A 489 -26.87 0.85 -12.45
N ASN A 490 -26.55 2.10 -12.15
CA ASN A 490 -26.52 2.65 -10.79
C ASN A 490 -27.91 2.64 -10.15
N GLY A 491 -28.11 1.81 -9.11
CA GLY A 491 -29.46 1.54 -8.64
C GLY A 491 -29.65 0.73 -7.35
N GLN A 492 -28.98 1.05 -6.24
CA GLN A 492 -29.68 1.25 -4.95
C GLN A 492 -28.84 1.83 -3.79
N VAL A 493 -29.42 2.88 -3.21
CA VAL A 493 -29.07 3.68 -2.02
C VAL A 493 -28.50 2.89 -0.82
N GLY A 494 -27.38 3.37 -0.26
CA GLY A 494 -26.72 2.77 0.92
C GLY A 494 -25.97 3.76 1.84
N GLN A 495 -26.60 4.88 2.21
CA GLN A 495 -26.19 5.86 3.26
C GLN A 495 -24.68 6.14 3.47
N LEU A 496 -24.19 7.22 2.85
CA LEU A 496 -22.98 7.92 3.33
C LEU A 496 -23.31 8.82 4.53
N HIS A 497 -22.68 8.54 5.68
CA HIS A 497 -22.53 9.53 6.76
C HIS A 497 -21.14 9.43 7.41
N PRO A 498 -20.59 10.54 7.95
CA PRO A 498 -19.15 10.71 8.11
C PRO A 498 -18.67 10.58 9.55
N TYR A 499 -17.36 10.34 9.77
CA TYR A 499 -16.57 10.97 10.84
C TYR A 499 -15.06 10.67 10.72
N ALA A 500 -14.29 11.67 10.30
CA ALA A 500 -12.86 11.82 10.62
C ALA A 500 -12.53 13.33 10.61
N PRO A 501 -11.88 13.90 11.64
CA PRO A 501 -11.87 15.35 11.84
C PRO A 501 -10.76 16.07 11.06
N LEU A 502 -11.06 17.29 10.60
CA LEU A 502 -10.04 18.23 10.13
C LEU A 502 -9.15 18.71 11.30
N ARG A 503 -7.86 18.86 11.02
CA ARG A 503 -7.09 20.04 11.48
C ARG A 503 -6.16 20.50 10.36
N SER A 504 -6.30 21.77 9.97
CA SER A 504 -5.33 22.48 9.14
C SER A 504 -4.15 22.95 10.03
N THR A 505 -2.99 23.32 9.50
CA THR A 505 -2.78 24.62 8.83
C THR A 505 -1.69 24.64 7.76
N SER A 506 -2.04 25.22 6.61
CA SER A 506 -1.25 26.21 5.85
C SER A 506 0.24 25.93 5.53
N LYS A 507 0.52 25.70 4.24
CA LYS A 507 0.91 26.80 3.33
C LYS A 507 0.73 26.42 1.85
N VAL A 508 0.59 27.44 1.00
CA VAL A 508 0.29 27.35 -0.44
C VAL A 508 1.52 27.72 -1.26
N LEU A 509 1.73 27.02 -2.37
CA LEU A 509 2.31 27.59 -3.59
C LEU A 509 1.74 26.84 -4.80
N SER A 510 1.58 27.54 -5.93
CA SER A 510 0.68 27.15 -7.00
C SER A 510 1.19 27.53 -8.39
N LEU A 511 0.93 26.68 -9.38
CA LEU A 511 0.89 27.09 -10.79
C LEU A 511 -0.07 26.18 -11.59
N PRO A 512 -0.96 26.72 -12.44
CA PRO A 512 -1.97 25.92 -13.15
C PRO A 512 -1.46 25.39 -14.51
N GLY A 513 -1.88 24.19 -14.88
CA GLY A 513 -1.49 23.57 -16.16
C GLY A 513 -2.59 22.67 -16.75
N LYS A 514 -3.32 23.21 -17.73
CA LYS A 514 -4.13 22.53 -18.77
C LYS A 514 -4.97 21.29 -18.34
N ALA A 515 -6.28 21.50 -18.20
CA ALA A 515 -7.23 20.42 -18.46
C ALA A 515 -7.38 20.23 -19.98
N ASN A 516 -6.99 19.04 -20.51
CA ASN A 516 -7.57 18.37 -21.70
C ASN A 516 -6.87 17.04 -22.06
N ASP A 517 -6.46 16.22 -21.09
CA ASP A 517 -5.97 14.85 -21.33
C ASP A 517 -7.12 13.82 -21.25
N ALA A 518 -8.06 13.91 -22.19
CA ALA A 518 -9.20 12.99 -22.26
C ALA A 518 -8.79 11.64 -22.89
N ILE A 519 -8.76 10.60 -22.06
CA ILE A 519 -8.82 9.17 -22.43
C ILE A 519 -7.79 8.72 -23.49
N SER A 520 -6.51 8.72 -23.13
CA SER A 520 -5.51 7.87 -23.79
C SER A 520 -5.62 6.42 -23.28
N PRO A 521 -5.55 5.37 -24.14
CA PRO A 521 -5.67 3.97 -23.70
C PRO A 521 -4.55 3.54 -22.73
N SER A 522 -3.39 4.19 -22.82
CA SER A 522 -2.27 4.04 -21.88
C SER A 522 -2.56 4.60 -20.48
N ASN A 523 -3.49 5.53 -20.32
CA ASN A 523 -3.93 6.04 -19.01
C ASN A 523 -5.07 5.18 -18.45
N LEU A 524 -5.99 4.73 -19.31
CA LEU A 524 -7.03 3.77 -18.94
C LEU A 524 -6.44 2.46 -18.38
N SER A 525 -5.43 1.90 -19.05
CA SER A 525 -4.68 0.73 -18.59
C SER A 525 -3.99 0.92 -17.23
N LYS A 526 -3.45 2.14 -16.96
CA LYS A 526 -2.85 2.49 -15.66
C LYS A 526 -3.90 2.58 -14.55
N ASN A 527 -5.09 3.12 -14.85
CA ASN A 527 -6.17 3.25 -13.88
C ASN A 527 -6.73 1.88 -13.47
N PHE A 528 -7.00 0.99 -14.44
CA PHE A 528 -7.44 -0.39 -14.18
C PHE A 528 -6.41 -1.16 -13.35
N ARG A 529 -5.13 -1.08 -13.73
CA ARG A 529 -3.99 -1.61 -12.95
C ARG A 529 -3.98 -1.10 -11.50
N ALA A 530 -4.20 0.20 -11.30
CA ALA A 530 -4.19 0.80 -9.97
C ALA A 530 -5.37 0.32 -9.09
N ASP A 531 -6.54 0.02 -9.69
CA ASP A 531 -7.65 -0.60 -8.95
C ASP A 531 -7.33 -2.05 -8.54
N VAL A 532 -6.78 -2.86 -9.47
CA VAL A 532 -6.32 -4.24 -9.17
C VAL A 532 -5.34 -4.26 -8.00
N LEU A 533 -4.29 -3.43 -8.05
CA LEU A 533 -3.28 -3.37 -6.98
C LEU A 533 -3.85 -2.84 -5.66
N ARG A 534 -4.80 -1.89 -5.71
CA ARG A 534 -5.49 -1.35 -4.54
C ARG A 534 -6.34 -2.41 -3.84
N GLU A 535 -7.25 -3.07 -4.55
CA GLU A 535 -8.14 -4.09 -3.97
C GLU A 535 -7.36 -5.31 -3.48
N ASN A 536 -6.31 -5.72 -4.20
CA ASN A 536 -5.36 -6.76 -3.78
C ASN A 536 -4.69 -6.42 -2.44
N THR A 537 -4.29 -5.17 -2.24
CA THR A 537 -3.68 -4.72 -0.99
C THR A 537 -4.73 -4.61 0.14
N GLU A 538 -5.93 -4.10 -0.17
CA GLU A 538 -7.03 -3.97 0.78
C GLU A 538 -7.59 -5.32 1.25
N ALA A 539 -7.48 -6.39 0.44
CA ALA A 539 -7.77 -7.76 0.84
C ALA A 539 -6.93 -8.19 2.07
N VAL A 540 -5.62 -7.96 2.03
CA VAL A 540 -4.72 -8.29 3.15
C VAL A 540 -4.96 -7.37 4.34
N PHE A 541 -5.21 -6.07 4.13
CA PHE A 541 -5.53 -5.14 5.21
C PHE A 541 -6.82 -5.53 5.96
N ALA A 542 -7.91 -5.83 5.25
CA ALA A 542 -9.18 -6.22 5.86
C ALA A 542 -9.07 -7.53 6.66
N ALA A 543 -8.23 -8.48 6.20
CA ALA A 543 -7.92 -9.70 6.94
C ALA A 543 -7.13 -9.41 8.23
N CYS A 544 -6.13 -8.52 8.19
CA CYS A 544 -5.40 -8.07 9.38
C CYS A 544 -6.33 -7.37 10.40
N ASP A 545 -7.14 -6.40 9.96
CA ASP A 545 -8.10 -5.70 10.82
C ASP A 545 -9.16 -6.65 11.41
N ALA A 546 -9.58 -7.67 10.65
CA ALA A 546 -10.46 -8.73 11.13
C ALA A 546 -9.80 -9.57 12.23
N ALA A 547 -8.53 -9.95 12.08
CA ALA A 547 -7.77 -10.69 13.09
C ALA A 547 -7.51 -9.84 14.34
N HIS A 548 -7.07 -8.59 14.19
CA HIS A 548 -6.89 -7.61 15.28
C HIS A 548 -8.19 -7.40 16.06
N GLY A 549 -9.30 -7.19 15.36
CA GLY A 549 -10.63 -7.00 15.93
C GLY A 549 -11.22 -8.25 16.59
N ARG A 550 -10.70 -9.45 16.30
CA ARG A 550 -11.01 -10.69 17.03
C ARG A 550 -10.12 -10.84 18.28
N TRP A 551 -8.82 -10.62 18.17
CA TRP A 551 -7.87 -10.70 19.28
C TRP A 551 -8.18 -9.68 20.38
N ALA A 552 -8.47 -8.43 20.01
CA ALA A 552 -8.90 -7.39 20.95
C ALA A 552 -10.17 -7.79 21.72
N LYS A 553 -11.10 -8.54 21.10
CA LYS A 553 -12.30 -9.07 21.78
C LYS A 553 -11.98 -10.23 22.73
N LEU A 554 -11.02 -11.09 22.39
CA LEU A 554 -10.54 -12.16 23.30
C LEU A 554 -9.88 -11.57 24.55
N LEU A 555 -9.01 -10.57 24.38
CA LEU A 555 -8.44 -9.80 25.49
C LEU A 555 -9.53 -9.08 26.29
N GLY A 556 -10.50 -8.45 25.61
CA GLY A 556 -11.60 -7.70 26.22
C GLY A 556 -12.49 -8.54 27.15
N VAL A 557 -12.73 -9.82 26.82
CA VAL A 557 -13.49 -10.75 27.68
C VAL A 557 -12.86 -10.93 29.06
N ARG A 558 -11.52 -10.86 29.15
CA ARG A 558 -10.73 -11.02 30.39
C ARG A 558 -10.21 -9.69 30.97
N ALA A 559 -10.67 -8.54 30.50
CA ALA A 559 -10.16 -7.22 30.90
C ALA A 559 -10.21 -6.94 32.42
N LEU A 560 -11.17 -7.53 33.15
CA LEU A 560 -11.27 -7.41 34.62
C LEU A 560 -10.41 -8.42 35.39
N LEU A 561 -9.85 -9.42 34.70
CA LEU A 561 -8.99 -10.45 35.29
C LEU A 561 -7.51 -10.12 35.08
N HIS A 562 -7.13 -9.59 33.92
CA HIS A 562 -5.73 -9.27 33.59
C HIS A 562 -5.04 -8.36 34.61
N PRO A 563 -5.69 -7.32 35.20
CA PRO A 563 -5.09 -6.53 36.27
C PRO A 563 -4.75 -7.31 37.55
N ARG A 564 -5.45 -8.42 37.81
CA ARG A 564 -5.32 -9.24 39.03
C ARG A 564 -4.31 -10.40 38.89
N LEU A 565 -3.62 -10.50 37.75
CA LEU A 565 -2.60 -11.53 37.50
C LEU A 565 -1.26 -11.17 38.14
N ARG A 566 -0.36 -12.16 38.27
CA ARG A 566 1.05 -11.90 38.59
C ARG A 566 1.75 -11.27 37.39
N LEU A 567 2.80 -10.48 37.63
CA LEU A 567 3.52 -9.74 36.59
C LEU A 567 3.97 -10.62 35.42
N GLN A 568 4.56 -11.79 35.71
CA GLN A 568 5.01 -12.74 34.68
C GLN A 568 3.86 -13.33 33.84
N GLU A 569 2.69 -13.53 34.44
CA GLU A 569 1.49 -14.06 33.76
C GLU A 569 0.88 -13.00 32.84
N PHE A 570 0.81 -11.75 33.31
CA PHE A 570 0.40 -10.62 32.49
C PHE A 570 1.38 -10.38 31.33
N LEU A 571 2.69 -10.41 31.59
CA LEU A 571 3.71 -10.24 30.56
C LEU A 571 3.69 -11.36 29.51
N SER A 572 3.33 -12.58 29.88
CA SER A 572 3.15 -13.68 28.92
C SER A 572 2.01 -13.39 27.92
N ILE A 573 0.93 -12.75 28.37
CA ILE A 573 -0.21 -12.31 27.52
C ILE A 573 0.16 -11.03 26.73
N TYR A 574 0.94 -10.14 27.33
CA TYR A 574 1.41 -8.90 26.70
C TYR A 574 2.37 -9.18 25.53
N ASN A 575 3.40 -9.99 25.77
CA ASN A 575 4.44 -10.32 24.78
C ASN A 575 3.85 -11.04 23.57
N ILE A 576 3.05 -12.09 23.76
CA ILE A 576 2.40 -12.79 22.65
C ILE A 576 1.44 -11.90 21.85
N THR A 577 0.85 -10.88 22.50
CA THR A 577 0.05 -9.86 21.79
C THR A 577 0.95 -8.89 21.00
N GLN A 578 2.11 -8.47 21.53
CA GLN A 578 3.06 -7.63 20.78
C GLN A 578 3.71 -8.38 19.61
N GLU A 579 4.02 -9.67 19.77
CA GLU A 579 4.49 -10.56 18.69
C GLU A 579 3.42 -10.71 17.60
N PHE A 580 2.16 -11.00 18.00
CA PHE A 580 1.01 -11.03 17.09
C PHE A 580 0.85 -9.73 16.32
N ILE A 581 0.89 -8.57 17.00
CA ILE A 581 0.83 -7.25 16.37
C ILE A 581 1.99 -7.10 15.38
N THR A 582 3.23 -7.34 15.79
CA THR A 582 4.41 -7.12 14.95
C THR A 582 4.41 -8.01 13.70
N ALA A 583 4.04 -9.29 13.83
CA ALA A 583 3.97 -10.23 12.72
C ALA A 583 2.84 -9.88 11.72
N THR A 584 1.67 -9.46 12.23
CA THR A 584 0.54 -9.06 11.37
C THR A 584 0.75 -7.69 10.73
N GLU A 585 1.38 -6.74 11.42
CA GLU A 585 1.79 -5.44 10.86
C GLU A 585 2.88 -5.61 9.78
N LYS A 586 3.82 -6.56 9.93
CA LYS A 586 4.83 -6.90 8.92
C LYS A 586 4.22 -7.42 7.62
N VAL A 587 3.10 -8.17 7.70
CA VAL A 587 2.41 -8.72 6.52
C VAL A 587 1.46 -7.70 5.89
N GLY A 588 0.71 -6.96 6.69
CA GLY A 588 -0.22 -5.95 6.20
C GLY A 588 0.48 -4.70 5.66
N GLY A 589 1.29 -4.05 6.49
CA GLY A 589 1.87 -2.72 6.22
C GLY A 589 1.07 -1.54 6.82
N ARG A 590 0.04 -1.79 7.64
CA ARG A 590 -0.71 -0.79 8.43
C ARG A 590 -0.57 -1.10 9.92
N LEU A 591 -0.53 -0.07 10.77
CA LEU A 591 -0.44 -0.21 12.23
C LEU A 591 -1.80 -0.59 12.86
N GLY A 592 -1.77 -1.56 13.77
CA GLY A 592 -2.94 -2.12 14.47
C GLY A 592 -3.44 -1.23 15.61
N TYR A 593 -3.90 -0.01 15.33
CA TYR A 593 -4.29 0.97 16.36
C TYR A 593 -5.34 0.45 17.35
N SER A 594 -6.31 -0.36 16.89
CA SER A 594 -7.40 -0.90 17.72
C SER A 594 -6.91 -1.90 18.77
N ILE A 595 -6.05 -2.85 18.36
CA ILE A 595 -5.45 -3.85 19.24
C ILE A 595 -4.35 -3.23 20.12
N ARG A 596 -3.53 -2.31 19.59
CA ARG A 596 -2.55 -1.54 20.37
C ARG A 596 -3.22 -0.70 21.47
N GLY A 597 -4.32 -0.02 21.16
CA GLY A 597 -5.11 0.74 22.14
C GLY A 597 -5.72 -0.17 23.21
N THR A 598 -6.24 -1.33 22.82
CA THR A 598 -6.78 -2.34 23.76
C THR A 598 -5.69 -2.85 24.71
N LEU A 599 -4.52 -3.22 24.19
CA LEU A 599 -3.39 -3.71 24.98
C LEU A 599 -2.85 -2.64 25.94
N GLN A 600 -2.67 -1.41 25.44
CA GLN A 600 -2.20 -0.28 26.26
C GLN A 600 -3.19 0.05 27.39
N SER A 601 -4.50 -0.01 27.12
CA SER A 601 -5.54 0.18 28.15
C SER A 601 -5.47 -0.91 29.22
N GLN A 602 -5.30 -2.18 28.85
CA GLN A 602 -5.20 -3.28 29.82
C GLN A 602 -3.90 -3.23 30.62
N ALA A 603 -2.78 -2.85 30.00
CA ALA A 603 -1.52 -2.66 30.69
C ALA A 603 -1.58 -1.46 31.67
N LYS A 604 -2.27 -0.37 31.31
CA LYS A 604 -2.53 0.74 32.24
C LYS A 604 -3.36 0.28 33.45
N SER A 605 -4.49 -0.39 33.21
CA SER A 605 -5.34 -0.90 34.31
C SER A 605 -4.65 -1.96 35.17
N PHE A 606 -3.71 -2.73 34.62
CA PHE A 606 -2.81 -3.57 35.40
C PHE A 606 -1.92 -2.74 36.33
N VAL A 607 -1.21 -1.72 35.83
CA VAL A 607 -0.37 -0.84 36.67
C VAL A 607 -1.20 -0.08 37.71
N GLU A 608 -2.41 0.36 37.37
CA GLU A 608 -3.34 1.04 38.29
C GLU A 608 -3.78 0.12 39.45
N PHE A 609 -4.28 -1.08 39.16
CA PHE A 609 -4.66 -2.06 40.19
C PHE A 609 -3.47 -2.49 41.06
N GLN A 610 -2.32 -2.69 40.42
CA GLN A 610 -1.06 -3.05 41.08
C GLN A 610 -0.53 -1.92 41.98
N HIS A 611 -0.83 -0.66 41.66
CA HIS A 611 -0.57 0.48 42.54
C HIS A 611 -1.58 0.57 43.70
N GLU A 612 -2.88 0.44 43.43
CA GLU A 612 -3.93 0.47 44.46
C GLU A 612 -3.73 -0.62 45.52
N SER A 613 -3.37 -1.84 45.09
CA SER A 613 -3.01 -2.95 45.97
C SER A 613 -1.79 -2.63 46.85
N ARG A 614 -0.73 -2.04 46.27
CA ARG A 614 0.47 -1.63 47.01
C ARG A 614 0.21 -0.48 47.97
N MET A 615 -0.59 0.52 47.56
CA MET A 615 -1.01 1.65 48.40
C MET A 615 -1.82 1.16 49.61
N THR A 616 -2.74 0.20 49.39
CA THR A 616 -3.51 -0.44 50.47
C THR A 616 -2.60 -1.22 51.42
N LYS A 617 -1.65 -2.00 50.89
CA LYS A 617 -0.68 -2.78 51.68
C LYS A 617 0.26 -1.89 52.49
N ILE A 618 0.86 -0.84 51.90
CA ILE A 618 1.80 0.03 52.62
C ILE A 618 1.08 0.85 53.69
N LYS A 619 -0.16 1.28 53.45
CA LYS A 619 -1.01 1.90 54.48
C LYS A 619 -1.26 0.96 55.66
N ALA A 620 -1.68 -0.27 55.40
CA ALA A 620 -1.93 -1.26 56.46
C ALA A 620 -0.66 -1.58 57.27
N VAL A 621 0.50 -1.69 56.61
CA VAL A 621 1.81 -1.91 57.26
C VAL A 621 2.23 -0.70 58.09
N LEU A 622 2.08 0.53 57.59
CA LEU A 622 2.39 1.76 58.33
C LEU A 622 1.48 1.96 59.54
N ASP A 623 0.18 1.72 59.38
CA ASP A 623 -0.80 1.87 60.47
C ASP A 623 -0.54 0.85 61.60
N GLN A 624 0.05 -0.31 61.29
CA GLN A 624 0.46 -1.35 62.25
C GLN A 624 1.93 -1.25 62.70
N GLU A 625 2.70 -0.26 62.24
CA GLU A 625 4.14 -0.17 62.51
C GLU A 625 4.41 0.21 63.98
N THR A 626 5.32 -0.53 64.62
CA THR A 626 5.67 -0.37 66.04
C THR A 626 7.01 0.31 66.26
N TRP A 627 7.75 0.61 65.18
CA TRP A 627 9.08 1.24 65.20
C TRP A 627 10.10 0.41 66.00
N VAL A 628 10.09 -0.89 65.71
CA VAL A 628 11.05 -1.87 66.21
C VAL A 628 12.04 -2.24 65.10
N GLU A 629 13.29 -2.39 65.49
CA GLU A 629 14.45 -2.80 64.69
C GLU A 629 14.27 -4.26 64.19
N VAL A 630 14.45 -4.49 62.89
CA VAL A 630 14.21 -5.80 62.24
C VAL A 630 15.50 -6.30 61.58
N ASP A 631 15.91 -7.54 61.87
CA ASP A 631 17.05 -8.18 61.19
C ASP A 631 16.80 -8.26 59.68
N VAL A 632 17.77 -7.87 58.86
CA VAL A 632 17.58 -7.67 57.41
C VAL A 632 17.87 -8.98 56.65
N PRO A 633 16.90 -9.55 55.91
CA PRO A 633 17.16 -10.72 55.07
C PRO A 633 18.02 -10.39 53.84
N ASP A 634 18.89 -11.33 53.45
CA ASP A 634 19.83 -11.19 52.31
C ASP A 634 19.18 -10.70 51.01
N GLU A 635 17.90 -11.05 50.76
CA GLU A 635 17.17 -10.60 49.56
C GLU A 635 16.99 -9.08 49.47
N PHE A 636 16.92 -8.36 50.60
CA PHE A 636 16.80 -6.90 50.61
C PHE A 636 18.15 -6.23 50.36
N GLN A 637 19.24 -6.82 50.86
CA GLN A 637 20.60 -6.39 50.52
C GLN A 637 20.91 -6.63 49.03
N ALA A 638 20.43 -7.74 48.46
CA ALA A 638 20.55 -8.01 47.03
C ALA A 638 19.76 -6.99 46.17
N ILE A 639 18.56 -6.58 46.60
CA ILE A 639 17.81 -5.49 45.94
C ILE A 639 18.61 -4.19 45.97
N VAL A 640 19.15 -3.78 47.12
CA VAL A 640 19.98 -2.55 47.21
C VAL A 640 21.20 -2.64 46.29
N SER A 641 21.96 -3.73 46.37
CA SER A 641 23.14 -3.92 45.51
C SER A 641 22.79 -3.82 44.01
N SER A 642 21.65 -4.37 43.59
CA SER A 642 21.17 -4.31 42.19
C SER A 642 20.91 -2.88 41.70
N LEU A 643 20.47 -1.96 42.57
CA LEU A 643 20.26 -0.56 42.20
C LEU A 643 21.58 0.12 41.80
N PHE A 644 22.60 0.01 42.65
CA PHE A 644 23.90 0.68 42.45
C PHE A 644 24.74 0.04 41.33
N HIS A 645 24.63 -1.27 41.09
CA HIS A 645 25.33 -1.91 39.98
C HIS A 645 24.86 -1.41 38.60
N SER A 646 23.69 -0.75 38.51
CA SER A 646 23.24 -0.11 37.27
C SER A 646 24.06 1.13 36.88
N GLU A 647 24.79 1.77 37.79
CA GLU A 647 25.58 2.97 37.50
C GLU A 647 26.86 2.62 36.70
N ALA A 648 27.51 1.51 37.06
CA ALA A 648 28.76 1.05 36.44
C ALA A 648 28.64 0.75 34.93
N MET A 649 27.45 0.39 34.44
CA MET A 649 27.17 0.17 33.02
C MET A 649 26.88 1.47 32.24
N LEU A 650 26.59 2.58 32.92
CA LEU A 650 26.24 3.86 32.29
C LEU A 650 27.46 4.79 32.12
N SER A 651 28.48 4.65 32.97
CA SER A 651 29.73 5.43 32.90
C SER A 651 30.61 5.07 31.69
N GLY A 652 30.43 3.90 31.07
CA GLY A 652 31.34 3.39 30.04
C GLY A 652 31.07 3.84 28.60
N ASN A 653 29.98 4.56 28.31
CA ASN A 653 29.39 4.58 26.96
C ASN A 653 29.13 5.98 26.34
N ASN A 654 29.51 7.08 26.99
CA ASN A 654 29.20 8.45 26.52
C ASN A 654 30.37 9.21 25.87
N ASP A 655 31.62 8.76 26.05
CA ASP A 655 32.79 9.43 25.45
C ASP A 655 33.17 8.80 24.09
N ASN A 656 32.43 9.14 23.03
CA ASN A 656 32.87 9.20 21.61
C ASN A 656 31.70 9.42 20.61
N ALA A 657 31.13 10.63 20.54
CA ALA A 657 30.26 11.05 19.43
C ALA A 657 30.15 12.59 19.27
N GLU A 658 31.10 13.17 18.53
CA GLU A 658 30.96 14.38 17.70
C GLU A 658 30.00 15.51 18.15
N SER A 659 30.51 16.47 18.93
CA SER A 659 30.08 17.87 18.81
C SER A 659 31.05 18.63 17.89
N ASN A 660 30.65 18.93 16.66
CA ASN A 660 31.48 19.69 15.72
C ASN A 660 30.58 20.53 14.79
N MET A 661 30.59 21.87 14.96
CA MET A 661 30.30 22.90 13.93
C MET A 661 30.23 24.30 14.58
N THR A 662 31.35 25.03 14.61
CA THR A 662 31.51 26.41 14.07
C THR A 662 32.89 26.98 14.42
N GLU A 663 33.41 27.85 13.55
CA GLU A 663 34.82 28.29 13.56
C GLU A 663 35.03 29.63 14.28
N SER A 664 36.24 29.86 14.81
CA SER A 664 36.99 31.11 14.62
C SER A 664 38.48 30.94 15.00
N HIS A 665 39.33 31.89 14.59
CA HIS A 665 40.77 31.68 14.38
C HIS A 665 41.72 32.10 15.52
N SER A 666 42.98 31.66 15.36
CA SER A 666 44.26 32.28 15.77
C SER A 666 44.79 32.09 17.20
N ASP A 667 45.89 31.31 17.29
CA ASP A 667 47.22 31.67 17.81
C ASP A 667 47.31 32.78 18.90
N THR A 668 48.08 32.67 19.99
CA THR A 668 49.51 32.26 20.02
C THR A 668 50.04 32.00 21.45
N ILE A 669 51.10 31.18 21.58
CA ILE A 669 52.23 31.26 22.57
C ILE A 669 52.02 30.84 24.06
N ALA A 670 53.12 30.32 24.65
CA ALA A 670 53.41 29.96 26.06
C ALA A 670 52.73 28.68 26.62
N SER A 671 53.40 27.60 27.09
CA SER A 671 54.52 27.44 28.07
C SER A 671 54.06 27.71 29.53
N ASN A 672 54.41 26.98 30.60
CA ASN A 672 55.45 25.97 30.92
C ASN A 672 55.04 25.28 32.27
N LEU A 673 55.63 24.18 32.82
CA LEU A 673 56.56 23.12 32.38
C LEU A 673 56.73 22.06 33.52
N GLY A 674 56.78 20.77 33.19
CA GLY A 674 57.49 19.72 33.97
C GLY A 674 56.68 18.54 34.55
N SER A 675 57.24 17.36 34.88
CA SER A 675 58.27 16.48 34.25
C SER A 675 58.46 15.19 35.12
N GLN A 676 59.13 14.16 34.57
CA GLN A 676 59.64 12.91 35.20
C GLN A 676 58.57 11.81 35.48
N VAL A 677 58.66 10.53 35.06
CA VAL A 677 59.76 9.56 34.73
C VAL A 677 60.45 8.98 35.99
N ALA A 678 60.68 7.67 36.20
CA ALA A 678 60.57 6.41 35.42
C ALA A 678 59.94 5.29 36.32
N ASP A 679 59.29 4.20 35.85
CA ASP A 679 59.72 3.00 35.08
C ASP A 679 60.66 2.00 35.82
N THR A 680 60.18 0.75 36.04
CA THR A 680 60.82 -0.57 35.73
C THR A 680 60.38 -1.79 36.61
N GLY A 681 59.71 -2.79 36.00
CA GLY A 681 59.75 -4.24 36.34
C GLY A 681 59.13 -4.81 37.65
N ILE A 682 59.00 -6.15 37.88
CA ILE A 682 58.75 -7.30 36.95
C ILE A 682 58.32 -8.61 37.72
N HIS A 683 57.36 -9.38 37.17
CA HIS A 683 57.00 -10.82 37.36
C HIS A 683 56.63 -11.54 38.71
N SER A 684 55.87 -12.64 38.52
CA SER A 684 55.44 -13.75 39.43
C SER A 684 54.38 -13.44 40.50
N ALA A 685 53.24 -14.15 40.69
CA ALA A 685 52.61 -15.40 40.19
C ALA A 685 52.86 -16.72 40.96
N LEU A 686 51.75 -17.35 41.42
CA LEU A 686 51.41 -18.77 41.73
C LEU A 686 50.02 -18.74 42.47
N GLU A 687 48.95 -19.43 42.06
CA GLU A 687 48.62 -20.89 42.20
C GLU A 687 48.31 -21.35 43.65
N LYS A 688 47.34 -22.25 43.96
CA LYS A 688 46.35 -23.01 43.14
C LYS A 688 45.23 -23.68 44.00
N ASN A 689 44.32 -24.38 43.29
CA ASN A 689 43.62 -25.62 43.65
C ASN A 689 42.24 -25.62 44.33
N GLU A 690 41.57 -26.77 44.15
CA GLU A 690 40.12 -27.01 44.19
C GLU A 690 39.79 -28.30 45.02
N GLN A 691 38.58 -28.86 44.79
CA GLN A 691 38.12 -30.24 45.07
C GLN A 691 37.73 -30.61 46.53
N SER A 692 36.78 -31.53 46.76
CA SER A 692 35.60 -31.98 45.98
C SER A 692 34.66 -32.84 46.86
N ASP A 693 33.51 -33.25 46.30
CA ASP A 693 32.65 -34.41 46.66
C ASP A 693 31.94 -34.46 48.03
N SER A 694 30.61 -34.65 48.18
CA SER A 694 29.49 -35.27 47.42
C SER A 694 29.01 -36.63 47.98
N SER A 695 27.69 -36.92 47.83
CA SER A 695 26.90 -38.03 48.43
C SER A 695 26.72 -37.98 49.97
N GLY A 696 25.68 -38.55 50.61
CA GLY A 696 24.46 -39.26 50.16
C GLY A 696 23.84 -40.14 51.29
N THR A 697 22.59 -40.63 51.32
CA THR A 697 21.33 -40.40 50.55
C THR A 697 20.15 -41.07 51.31
N THR A 698 18.89 -40.61 51.16
CA THR A 698 17.60 -41.28 51.59
C THR A 698 17.32 -41.42 53.11
N ALA A 699 16.09 -41.61 53.64
CA ALA A 699 14.73 -41.74 53.05
C ALA A 699 13.56 -41.43 54.04
N GLN A 700 12.37 -41.14 53.48
CA GLN A 700 11.01 -41.51 53.91
C GLN A 700 10.36 -41.04 55.25
N ASN A 701 9.17 -40.42 55.10
CA ASN A 701 7.85 -40.74 55.74
C ASN A 701 7.69 -40.71 57.28
N ALA A 702 6.51 -40.52 57.91
CA ALA A 702 5.20 -39.87 57.65
C ALA A 702 4.35 -40.07 58.96
N ALA A 703 3.15 -39.52 59.23
CA ALA A 703 2.23 -38.59 58.58
C ALA A 703 1.24 -38.02 59.65
N GLN A 704 0.39 -37.03 59.29
CA GLN A 704 -0.81 -36.55 60.04
C GLN A 704 -0.54 -35.86 61.40
N GLY A 705 -1.34 -34.88 61.86
CA GLY A 705 -2.46 -34.18 61.25
C GLY A 705 -3.28 -33.39 62.29
N LYS A 706 -4.26 -32.58 61.85
CA LYS A 706 -5.19 -31.74 62.65
C LYS A 706 -4.56 -30.55 63.42
N VAL A 707 -5.31 -29.50 63.81
CA VAL A 707 -6.43 -28.76 63.16
C VAL A 707 -6.68 -27.45 63.94
N GLU A 708 -7.51 -26.55 63.39
CA GLU A 708 -8.11 -25.38 64.05
C GLU A 708 -7.21 -24.19 64.44
N ALA A 709 -7.84 -23.02 64.43
CA ALA A 709 -7.31 -21.75 64.90
C ALA A 709 -8.16 -21.27 66.08
N ILE A 710 -7.61 -20.43 66.96
CA ILE A 710 -8.37 -19.54 67.86
C ILE A 710 -7.47 -18.36 68.26
N GLU A 711 -8.09 -17.25 68.64
CA GLU A 711 -7.45 -15.96 68.83
C GLU A 711 -6.82 -15.74 70.23
N ASN A 712 -6.08 -14.62 70.32
CA ASN A 712 -6.17 -13.61 71.38
C ASN A 712 -5.33 -13.69 72.68
N LYS A 713 -4.99 -12.48 73.17
CA LYS A 713 -4.57 -12.08 74.54
C LYS A 713 -3.18 -12.47 75.07
N LYS A 714 -2.19 -11.65 74.67
CA LYS A 714 -1.46 -10.69 75.54
C LYS A 714 -1.48 -10.96 77.07
N SER A 715 -0.30 -11.14 77.67
CA SER A 715 0.03 -10.77 79.06
C SER A 715 1.52 -10.43 79.19
N GLU A 716 1.87 -9.52 80.10
CA GLU A 716 3.24 -9.06 80.37
C GLU A 716 3.83 -9.85 81.57
N ALA A 717 5.08 -10.31 81.49
CA ALA A 717 5.85 -10.79 82.64
C ALA A 717 7.36 -10.59 82.40
N VAL A 718 8.09 -10.13 83.42
CA VAL A 718 9.54 -9.85 83.36
C VAL A 718 10.28 -10.68 84.40
N THR A 719 11.26 -11.46 83.95
CA THR A 719 12.32 -11.99 84.82
C THR A 719 13.65 -12.04 84.05
N SER A 720 14.70 -11.45 84.60
CA SER A 720 16.06 -11.54 84.06
C SER A 720 16.85 -12.66 84.74
N GLN A 721 17.75 -13.34 84.02
CA GLN A 721 19.19 -13.40 84.37
C GLN A 721 20.05 -14.17 83.35
N ASN A 722 21.37 -13.96 83.45
CA ASN A 722 22.42 -14.41 82.53
C ASN A 722 22.60 -15.95 82.50
N SER A 723 23.13 -16.50 81.40
CA SER A 723 24.57 -16.90 81.33
C SER A 723 24.99 -17.60 80.02
N GLY A 724 26.20 -17.26 79.55
CA GLY A 724 27.19 -18.25 79.09
C GLY A 724 26.96 -19.03 77.78
N ASN A 725 27.50 -18.48 76.68
CA ASN A 725 28.04 -19.15 75.48
C ASN A 725 28.01 -20.71 75.39
N LEU A 726 27.51 -21.21 74.26
CA LEU A 726 28.32 -22.07 73.38
C LEU A 726 28.05 -21.71 71.91
N LYS A 727 29.03 -21.88 71.02
CA LYS A 727 28.93 -21.47 69.61
C LYS A 727 28.44 -22.61 68.72
N GLU A 728 27.40 -22.36 67.93
CA GLU A 728 27.25 -22.98 66.60
C GLU A 728 27.27 -21.88 65.52
N ARG A 729 27.84 -22.20 64.35
CA ARG A 729 28.21 -21.22 63.31
C ARG A 729 27.12 -21.11 62.24
N GLY A 730 25.93 -20.68 62.64
CA GLY A 730 24.89 -20.26 61.70
C GLY A 730 25.32 -19.01 60.91
N LYS A 731 24.84 -18.86 59.67
CA LYS A 731 25.02 -17.62 58.90
C LYS A 731 24.23 -16.50 59.58
N SER A 732 24.93 -15.47 60.06
CA SER A 732 24.31 -14.34 60.74
C SER A 732 23.69 -13.37 59.74
N ALA A 733 22.37 -13.19 59.79
CA ALA A 733 21.70 -12.09 59.10
C ALA A 733 22.23 -10.74 59.60
N THR A 734 22.39 -9.77 58.70
CA THR A 734 22.92 -8.45 59.06
C THR A 734 21.83 -7.61 59.73
N GLN A 735 22.13 -6.99 60.86
CA GLN A 735 21.15 -6.15 61.59
C GLN A 735 20.98 -4.75 60.96
N MET A 736 21.76 -4.44 59.92
CA MET A 736 21.74 -3.19 59.18
C MET A 736 21.73 -3.51 57.67
N LEU A 737 21.11 -2.63 56.89
CA LEU A 737 21.11 -2.66 55.44
C LEU A 737 22.22 -1.71 54.95
N GLU A 738 23.18 -2.22 54.18
CA GLU A 738 24.34 -1.45 53.72
C GLU A 738 24.08 -0.76 52.38
N LEU A 739 24.39 0.53 52.32
CA LEU A 739 24.14 1.42 51.19
C LEU A 739 25.39 2.30 50.96
N GLY A 740 26.13 2.06 49.89
CA GLY A 740 27.36 2.81 49.58
C GLY A 740 28.45 2.73 50.66
N GLY A 741 28.45 1.67 51.48
CA GLY A 741 29.35 1.54 52.65
C GLY A 741 28.80 2.13 53.97
N VAL A 742 27.59 2.68 53.97
CA VAL A 742 26.89 3.18 55.16
C VAL A 742 25.79 2.18 55.56
N GLY A 743 25.84 1.67 56.80
CA GLY A 743 24.81 0.77 57.34
C GLY A 743 23.61 1.54 57.92
N TYR A 744 22.39 1.13 57.59
CA TYR A 744 21.13 1.73 58.08
C TYR A 744 20.32 0.72 58.91
N HIS A 745 19.79 1.16 60.06
CA HIS A 745 18.84 0.36 60.85
C HIS A 745 17.45 0.42 60.21
N MET A 746 16.87 -0.75 59.91
CA MET A 746 15.57 -0.85 59.24
C MET A 746 14.45 -1.30 60.16
N VAL A 747 13.22 -0.88 59.81
CA VAL A 747 11.96 -1.40 60.37
C VAL A 747 11.11 -2.00 59.24
N ASN A 748 10.10 -2.78 59.58
CA ASN A 748 9.27 -3.54 58.63
C ASN A 748 8.69 -2.66 57.51
N CYS A 749 8.11 -1.49 57.83
CA CYS A 749 7.53 -0.60 56.82
C CYS A 749 8.56 -0.11 55.77
N GLY A 750 9.83 0.09 56.15
CA GLY A 750 10.91 0.50 55.25
C GLY A 750 11.35 -0.62 54.31
N LEU A 751 11.45 -1.86 54.80
CA LEU A 751 11.75 -3.03 53.98
C LEU A 751 10.63 -3.30 52.97
N ILE A 752 9.36 -3.22 53.41
CA ILE A 752 8.20 -3.38 52.51
C ILE A 752 8.14 -2.27 51.45
N LEU A 753 8.48 -1.02 51.79
CA LEU A 753 8.61 0.06 50.81
C LEU A 753 9.70 -0.24 49.77
N LEU A 754 10.90 -0.64 50.21
CA LEU A 754 12.02 -1.00 49.33
C LEU A 754 11.63 -2.12 48.34
N LYS A 755 10.93 -3.16 48.81
CA LYS A 755 10.45 -4.23 47.93
C LYS A 755 9.44 -3.73 46.89
N MET A 756 8.50 -2.87 47.29
CA MET A 756 7.55 -2.26 46.34
C MET A 756 8.26 -1.39 45.30
N LEU A 757 9.29 -0.63 45.69
CA LEU A 757 10.07 0.21 44.78
C LEU A 757 10.85 -0.63 43.75
N SER A 758 11.43 -1.76 44.16
CA SER A 758 12.01 -2.76 43.25
C SER A 758 10.98 -3.25 42.22
N GLU A 759 9.78 -3.63 42.67
CA GLU A 759 8.72 -4.13 41.78
C GLU A 759 8.21 -3.06 40.79
N TYR A 760 8.24 -1.77 41.15
CA TYR A 760 7.97 -0.68 40.20
C TYR A 760 9.10 -0.52 39.17
N ILE A 761 10.36 -0.70 39.57
CA ILE A 761 11.51 -0.69 38.66
C ILE A 761 11.40 -1.85 37.66
N ASP A 762 11.09 -3.06 38.12
CA ASP A 762 10.82 -4.22 37.25
C ASP A 762 9.71 -3.92 36.22
N MET A 763 8.58 -3.37 36.68
CA MET A 763 7.48 -2.94 35.80
C MET A 763 7.91 -1.85 34.81
N ASN A 764 8.81 -0.92 35.19
CA ASN A 764 9.34 0.10 34.29
C ASN A 764 10.26 -0.49 33.20
N HIS A 765 11.10 -1.47 33.54
CA HIS A 765 11.96 -2.13 32.57
C HIS A 765 11.17 -2.96 31.56
N LEU A 766 10.13 -3.66 32.03
CA LEU A 766 9.34 -4.63 31.28
C LEU A 766 8.15 -4.01 30.51
N LEU A 767 7.59 -2.89 30.97
CA LEU A 767 6.49 -2.15 30.31
C LEU A 767 6.91 -0.70 29.97
N PRO A 768 7.91 -0.48 29.09
CA PRO A 768 8.45 0.86 28.80
C PRO A 768 7.42 1.83 28.19
N ALA A 769 6.38 1.31 27.52
CA ALA A 769 5.25 2.11 27.03
C ALA A 769 4.40 2.75 28.16
N LEU A 770 4.67 2.43 29.43
CA LEU A 770 4.02 2.96 30.63
C LEU A 770 5.00 3.63 31.61
N SER A 771 6.27 3.84 31.25
CA SER A 771 7.29 4.39 32.16
C SER A 771 6.84 5.69 32.86
N LEU A 772 6.14 6.58 32.16
CA LEU A 772 5.60 7.82 32.74
C LEU A 772 4.54 7.58 33.84
N GLU A 773 3.67 6.59 33.66
CA GLU A 773 2.67 6.20 34.67
C GLU A 773 3.38 5.58 35.88
N VAL A 774 4.35 4.68 35.66
CA VAL A 774 5.13 4.05 36.73
C VAL A 774 5.93 5.08 37.54
N VAL A 775 6.59 6.03 36.88
CA VAL A 775 7.27 7.18 37.51
C VAL A 775 6.31 7.96 38.41
N HIS A 776 5.11 8.31 37.94
CA HIS A 776 4.10 8.98 38.76
C HIS A 776 3.66 8.13 39.96
N ARG A 777 3.47 6.82 39.79
CA ARG A 777 3.08 5.90 40.88
C ARG A 777 4.18 5.69 41.93
N VAL A 778 5.45 5.83 41.55
CA VAL A 778 6.59 5.86 42.50
C VAL A 778 6.61 7.19 43.27
N VAL A 779 6.39 8.33 42.61
CA VAL A 779 6.22 9.63 43.29
C VAL A 779 5.06 9.59 44.29
N GLU A 780 3.93 8.99 43.90
CA GLU A 780 2.70 8.90 44.70
C GLU A 780 2.89 8.06 45.97
N ILE A 781 3.52 6.87 45.88
CA ILE A 781 3.79 6.03 47.06
C ILE A 781 4.86 6.63 47.98
N LEU A 782 5.89 7.30 47.43
CA LEU A 782 6.91 8.00 48.23
C LEU A 782 6.33 9.20 48.98
N LYS A 783 5.48 10.01 48.33
CA LYS A 783 4.74 11.11 48.98
C LYS A 783 3.87 10.57 50.12
N PHE A 784 3.09 9.51 49.86
CA PHE A 784 2.21 8.90 50.86
C PHE A 784 3.01 8.37 52.08
N PHE A 785 4.10 7.64 51.85
CA PHE A 785 4.93 7.08 52.92
C PHE A 785 5.53 8.18 53.82
N ASN A 786 6.04 9.27 53.23
CA ASN A 786 6.60 10.39 53.99
C ASN A 786 5.53 11.08 54.85
N THR A 787 4.41 11.46 54.22
CA THR A 787 3.29 12.14 54.89
C THR A 787 2.71 11.28 56.01
N ARG A 788 2.50 9.97 55.77
CA ARG A 788 1.95 9.07 56.77
C ARG A 788 2.93 8.81 57.91
N THR A 789 4.23 8.66 57.64
CA THR A 789 5.25 8.52 58.68
C THR A 789 5.32 9.77 59.56
N CYS A 790 5.28 10.98 58.99
CA CYS A 790 5.24 12.22 59.76
C CYS A 790 4.00 12.28 60.68
N GLN A 791 2.81 11.93 60.18
CA GLN A 791 1.60 11.84 61.00
C GLN A 791 1.72 10.82 62.15
N LEU A 792 2.32 9.65 61.89
CA LEU A 792 2.49 8.58 62.88
C LEU A 792 3.50 8.96 63.97
N VAL A 793 4.62 9.57 63.58
CA VAL A 793 5.82 9.77 64.41
C VAL A 793 5.84 11.15 65.08
N LEU A 794 5.66 12.23 64.31
CA LEU A 794 5.63 13.61 64.83
C LEU A 794 4.21 14.03 65.24
N GLY A 795 3.20 13.66 64.47
CA GLY A 795 1.78 13.90 64.76
C GLY A 795 1.18 12.99 65.84
N ALA A 796 1.98 12.13 66.48
CA ALA A 796 1.60 11.14 67.48
C ALA A 796 0.55 10.09 67.04
N GLY A 797 0.27 9.97 65.74
CA GLY A 797 -0.76 9.06 65.21
C GLY A 797 -0.53 7.58 65.54
N ALA A 798 0.72 7.14 65.71
CA ALA A 798 1.04 5.75 66.08
C ALA A 798 0.51 5.34 67.47
N MET A 799 0.20 6.31 68.35
CA MET A 799 -0.47 6.05 69.62
C MET A 799 -1.96 5.70 69.44
N GLN A 800 -2.56 6.09 68.31
CA GLN A 800 -3.97 5.85 68.00
C GLN A 800 -4.18 4.62 67.11
N VAL A 801 -3.39 4.45 66.04
CA VAL A 801 -3.57 3.35 65.07
C VAL A 801 -2.70 2.14 65.37
N SER A 802 -1.47 2.34 65.83
CA SER A 802 -0.48 1.26 66.07
C SER A 802 -0.46 0.77 67.53
N GLY A 803 -1.32 1.34 68.39
CA GLY A 803 -1.48 0.93 69.79
C GLY A 803 -0.30 1.21 70.72
N LEU A 804 0.67 2.06 70.30
CA LEU A 804 1.84 2.38 71.11
C LEU A 804 1.45 3.21 72.35
N LYS A 805 1.80 2.72 73.55
CA LYS A 805 1.55 3.42 74.83
C LYS A 805 2.20 4.82 74.87
N SER A 806 3.32 5.01 74.18
CA SER A 806 3.99 6.30 73.98
C SER A 806 5.01 6.24 72.83
N ILE A 807 5.38 7.38 72.28
CA ILE A 807 6.49 7.51 71.32
C ILE A 807 7.76 7.81 72.09
N THR A 808 8.79 6.98 71.92
CA THR A 808 10.08 7.09 72.61
C THR A 808 11.15 7.69 71.69
N SER A 809 12.27 8.15 72.26
CA SER A 809 13.43 8.59 71.48
C SER A 809 14.01 7.47 70.59
N LYS A 810 13.84 6.18 70.93
CA LYS A 810 14.24 5.09 70.03
C LYS A 810 13.31 5.01 68.81
N HIS A 811 12.00 5.21 68.98
CA HIS A 811 11.06 5.20 67.85
C HIS A 811 11.35 6.36 66.90
N LEU A 812 11.62 7.56 67.44
CA LEU A 812 12.05 8.72 66.64
C LEU A 812 13.36 8.45 65.88
N ALA A 813 14.36 7.83 66.51
CA ALA A 813 15.64 7.53 65.88
C ALA A 813 15.52 6.48 64.76
N LEU A 814 14.78 5.40 64.98
CA LEU A 814 14.51 4.39 63.95
C LEU A 814 13.68 4.94 62.79
N ALA A 815 12.71 5.83 63.07
CA ALA A 815 12.00 6.55 62.02
C ALA A 815 12.95 7.44 61.19
N SER A 816 13.87 8.17 61.84
CA SER A 816 14.86 8.98 61.13
C SER A 816 15.81 8.13 60.26
N GLN A 817 16.24 6.95 60.73
CA GLN A 817 17.04 6.02 59.91
C GLN A 817 16.30 5.59 58.63
N VAL A 818 15.03 5.19 58.73
CA VAL A 818 14.24 4.76 57.56
C VAL A 818 13.94 5.91 56.60
N ILE A 819 13.67 7.12 57.12
CA ILE A 819 13.53 8.33 56.30
C ILE A 819 14.86 8.69 55.62
N SER A 820 15.98 8.56 56.31
CA SER A 820 17.33 8.85 55.78
C SER A 820 17.79 7.82 54.73
N PHE A 821 17.48 6.54 54.94
CA PHE A 821 17.66 5.48 53.94
C PHE A 821 16.82 5.77 52.69
N THR A 822 15.54 6.10 52.88
CA THR A 822 14.63 6.39 51.76
C THR A 822 15.08 7.64 50.98
N TYR A 823 15.56 8.67 51.67
CA TYR A 823 16.20 9.84 51.05
C TYR A 823 17.42 9.45 50.20
N ALA A 824 18.27 8.55 50.70
CA ALA A 824 19.50 8.14 50.03
C ALA A 824 19.29 7.23 48.81
N ILE A 825 18.19 6.47 48.72
CA ILE A 825 17.86 5.65 47.52
C ILE A 825 17.09 6.41 46.44
N ILE A 826 16.49 7.57 46.74
CA ILE A 826 15.71 8.36 45.76
C ILE A 826 16.53 8.76 44.51
N PRO A 827 17.82 9.19 44.61
CA PRO A 827 18.67 9.48 43.46
C PRO A 827 18.80 8.29 42.48
N GLU A 828 19.07 7.09 42.99
CA GLU A 828 19.23 5.86 42.18
C GLU A 828 17.93 5.49 41.47
N ILE A 829 16.82 5.50 42.21
CA ILE A 829 15.49 5.21 41.68
C ILE A 829 15.11 6.22 40.60
N ARG A 830 15.44 7.50 40.80
CA ARG A 830 15.27 8.59 39.82
C ARG A 830 16.17 8.39 38.59
N GLN A 831 17.38 7.86 38.73
CA GLN A 831 18.26 7.54 37.58
C GLN A 831 17.68 6.40 36.75
N ILE A 832 17.42 5.25 37.39
CA ILE A 832 16.97 4.01 36.74
C ILE A 832 15.62 4.20 36.03
N LEU A 833 14.63 4.81 36.70
CA LEU A 833 13.29 4.97 36.12
C LEU A 833 13.29 5.86 34.87
N PHE A 834 14.11 6.92 34.85
CA PHE A 834 14.14 7.90 33.78
C PHE A 834 15.06 7.55 32.60
N LEU A 835 15.67 6.36 32.57
CA LEU A 835 16.43 5.84 31.42
C LEU A 835 15.56 5.69 30.16
N LYS A 836 14.29 5.29 30.31
CA LYS A 836 13.36 5.03 29.19
C LYS A 836 12.27 6.10 29.00
N VAL A 837 12.34 7.22 29.73
CA VAL A 837 11.30 8.28 29.72
C VAL A 837 11.60 9.35 28.66
N PRO A 838 10.66 9.64 27.72
CA PRO A 838 10.84 10.68 26.71
C PRO A 838 11.09 12.08 27.29
N GLU A 839 12.11 12.75 26.76
CA GLU A 839 12.62 14.07 27.16
C GLU A 839 11.55 15.16 27.40
N PRO A 840 10.54 15.41 26.53
CA PRO A 840 9.60 16.52 26.72
C PRO A 840 8.67 16.37 27.95
N ARG A 841 8.71 15.23 28.66
CA ARG A 841 8.01 15.04 29.95
C ARG A 841 8.96 14.77 31.13
N LYS A 842 10.26 14.56 30.84
CA LYS A 842 11.31 14.25 31.82
C LYS A 842 11.52 15.39 32.82
N SER A 843 11.59 16.64 32.35
CA SER A 843 11.84 17.83 33.19
C SER A 843 10.78 18.05 34.27
N LEU A 844 9.49 17.97 33.93
CA LEU A 844 8.40 18.18 34.90
C LEU A 844 8.37 17.09 35.98
N MET A 845 8.61 15.83 35.61
CA MET A 845 8.59 14.70 36.55
C MET A 845 9.86 14.63 37.41
N LEU A 846 11.01 15.12 36.91
CA LEU A 846 12.22 15.31 37.73
C LEU A 846 11.96 16.32 38.85
N LEU A 847 11.33 17.46 38.54
CA LEU A 847 10.93 18.46 39.55
C LEU A 847 9.97 17.90 40.62
N GLU A 848 9.17 16.88 40.31
CA GLU A 848 8.36 16.18 41.31
C GLU A 848 9.21 15.24 42.19
N PHE A 849 10.13 14.49 41.61
CA PHE A 849 11.08 13.65 42.35
C PHE A 849 11.97 14.47 43.29
N ASP A 850 12.48 15.61 42.82
CA ASP A 850 13.36 16.48 43.59
C ASP A 850 12.63 17.17 44.76
N ARG A 851 11.34 17.50 44.58
CA ARG A 851 10.46 17.92 45.69
C ARG A 851 10.29 16.83 46.72
N VAL A 852 10.02 15.59 46.30
CA VAL A 852 9.90 14.46 47.23
C VAL A 852 11.21 14.23 48.00
N ALA A 853 12.37 14.27 47.35
CA ALA A 853 13.66 14.18 48.03
C ALA A 853 13.81 15.28 49.12
N GLN A 854 13.43 16.52 48.80
CA GLN A 854 13.44 17.62 49.76
C GLN A 854 12.41 17.43 50.90
N ASP A 855 11.23 16.88 50.63
CA ASP A 855 10.21 16.58 51.65
C ASP A 855 10.69 15.52 52.67
N TYR A 856 11.44 14.50 52.22
CA TYR A 856 12.08 13.52 53.11
C TYR A 856 13.18 14.17 53.98
N LYS A 857 13.99 15.06 53.39
CA LYS A 857 15.03 15.80 54.12
C LYS A 857 14.44 16.69 55.20
N VAL A 858 13.40 17.48 54.88
CA VAL A 858 12.71 18.34 55.86
C VAL A 858 12.16 17.51 57.02
N HIS A 859 11.50 16.40 56.73
CA HIS A 859 10.93 15.51 57.75
C HIS A 859 12.01 14.89 58.67
N ARG A 860 13.17 14.49 58.13
CA ARG A 860 14.32 14.05 58.92
C ARG A 860 14.80 15.16 59.87
N ASP A 861 14.98 16.36 59.33
CA ASP A 861 15.49 17.52 60.07
C ASP A 861 14.48 17.99 61.14
N GLU A 862 13.17 17.81 60.91
CA GLU A 862 12.09 17.98 61.91
C GLU A 862 12.15 16.92 63.03
N ILE A 863 12.42 15.65 62.72
CA ILE A 863 12.62 14.60 63.74
C ILE A 863 13.83 14.93 64.62
N HIS A 864 14.94 15.36 64.02
CA HIS A 864 16.13 15.80 64.76
C HIS A 864 15.82 17.02 65.65
N THR A 865 15.10 18.00 65.12
CA THR A 865 14.61 19.16 65.89
C THR A 865 13.70 18.74 67.05
N LYS A 866 12.83 17.73 66.86
CA LYS A 866 11.95 17.23 67.92
C LYS A 866 12.73 16.49 69.02
N LEU A 867 13.80 15.76 68.69
CA LEU A 867 14.71 15.15 69.67
C LEU A 867 15.40 16.22 70.54
N VAL A 868 15.90 17.30 69.94
CA VAL A 868 16.48 18.45 70.65
C VAL A 868 15.44 19.11 71.57
N GLN A 869 14.23 19.37 71.06
CA GLN A 869 13.14 19.97 71.82
C GLN A 869 12.66 19.09 72.98
N ILE A 870 12.68 17.75 72.85
CA ILE A 870 12.40 16.82 73.97
C ILE A 870 13.45 16.98 75.10
N MET A 871 14.74 17.14 74.78
CA MET A 871 15.76 17.42 75.80
C MET A 871 15.59 18.79 76.45
N ARG A 872 15.20 19.81 75.68
CA ARG A 872 14.84 21.12 76.22
C ARG A 872 13.63 21.07 77.15
N GLU A 873 12.59 20.33 76.79
CA GLU A 873 11.41 20.10 77.64
C GLU A 873 11.79 19.37 78.94
N ARG A 874 12.63 18.34 78.88
CA ARG A 874 13.15 17.63 80.06
C ARG A 874 13.95 18.54 80.97
N LEU A 875 14.90 19.31 80.41
CA LEU A 875 15.67 20.31 81.16
C LEU A 875 14.74 21.33 81.86
N LEU A 876 13.75 21.87 81.15
CA LEU A 876 12.80 22.83 81.71
C LEU A 876 11.91 22.24 82.81
N VAL A 877 11.54 20.96 82.73
CA VAL A 877 10.81 20.27 83.82
C VAL A 877 11.69 20.17 85.08
N HIS A 878 12.95 19.75 84.95
CA HIS A 878 13.89 19.70 86.07
C HIS A 878 14.17 21.10 86.64
N LEU A 879 14.35 22.11 85.80
CA LEU A 879 14.58 23.50 86.22
C LEU A 879 13.37 24.11 86.95
N ARG A 880 12.13 23.69 86.65
CA ARG A 880 10.94 24.11 87.41
C ARG A 880 10.87 23.50 88.82
N GLY A 881 11.41 22.30 89.02
CA GLY A 881 11.56 21.69 90.34
C GLY A 881 12.73 22.25 91.15
N PHE A 882 13.70 22.88 90.48
CA PHE A 882 14.95 23.32 91.10
C PHE A 882 14.79 24.32 92.27
N PRO A 883 13.89 25.32 92.26
CA PRO A 883 13.72 26.23 93.41
C PRO A 883 13.35 25.52 94.72
N GLN A 884 12.49 24.49 94.66
CA GLN A 884 12.11 23.69 95.84
C GLN A 884 13.29 22.85 96.36
N ILE A 885 14.18 22.43 95.46
CA ILE A 885 15.44 21.76 95.81
C ILE A 885 16.41 22.76 96.45
N VAL A 886 16.51 23.99 95.93
CA VAL A 886 17.36 25.07 96.50
C VAL A 886 16.86 25.53 97.88
N GLU A 887 15.56 25.56 98.14
CA GLU A 887 15.02 25.78 99.49
C GLU A 887 15.52 24.72 100.50
N SER A 888 15.64 23.46 100.07
CA SER A 888 16.19 22.39 100.91
C SER A 888 17.69 22.56 101.22
N TRP A 889 18.45 23.23 100.33
CA TRP A 889 19.90 23.40 100.48
C TRP A 889 20.31 24.30 101.65
N ASN A 890 19.39 25.14 102.15
CA ASN A 890 19.60 25.98 103.33
C ASN A 890 19.38 25.23 104.66
N ARG A 891 19.09 23.93 104.64
CA ARG A 891 19.04 23.09 105.85
C ARG A 891 20.44 22.55 106.20
N PRO A 892 20.84 22.58 107.48
CA PRO A 892 22.10 22.02 107.93
C PRO A 892 22.10 20.50 107.81
N GLU A 893 23.29 19.94 107.60
CA GLU A 893 23.60 18.52 107.45
C GLU A 893 22.78 17.76 106.38
N ASP A 894 23.44 17.56 105.24
CA ASP A 894 23.49 16.21 104.69
C ASP A 894 24.93 15.99 104.20
N ALA A 895 25.57 14.90 104.64
CA ALA A 895 27.00 14.63 104.42
C ALA A 895 27.26 13.84 103.12
N ASP A 896 26.24 13.69 102.28
CA ASP A 896 26.31 13.02 100.98
C ASP A 896 27.24 13.79 100.01
N PRO A 897 28.31 13.17 99.47
CA PRO A 897 29.13 13.78 98.41
C PRO A 897 28.43 13.83 97.05
N GLN A 898 27.26 13.18 96.87
CA GLN A 898 26.55 13.17 95.59
C GLN A 898 26.02 14.57 95.20
N PRO A 899 25.97 14.89 93.90
CA PRO A 899 25.24 16.07 93.41
C PRO A 899 23.73 15.94 93.64
N SER A 900 22.97 17.02 93.45
CA SER A 900 21.54 17.07 93.78
C SER A 900 20.69 16.09 92.95
N GLN A 901 19.45 15.87 93.40
CA GLN A 901 18.48 15.07 92.66
C GLN A 901 18.18 15.66 91.26
N PHE A 902 18.24 16.99 91.10
CA PHE A 902 18.14 17.69 89.82
C PHE A 902 19.28 17.25 88.89
N ALA A 903 20.54 17.45 89.29
CA ALA A 903 21.71 17.14 88.48
C ALA A 903 21.79 15.65 88.15
N ARG A 904 21.58 14.76 89.13
CA ARG A 904 21.56 13.30 88.92
C ARG A 904 20.47 12.85 87.94
N SER A 905 19.28 13.45 87.99
CA SER A 905 18.18 13.09 87.08
C SER A 905 18.43 13.57 85.66
N LEU A 906 18.90 14.81 85.50
CA LEU A 906 19.22 15.41 84.20
C LEU A 906 20.34 14.63 83.49
N ILE A 907 21.45 14.36 84.17
CA ILE A 907 22.59 13.60 83.62
C ILE A 907 22.16 12.19 83.22
N LYS A 908 21.28 11.55 83.99
CA LYS A 908 20.75 10.21 83.68
C LYS A 908 19.85 10.19 82.45
N GLU A 909 19.00 11.19 82.24
CA GLU A 909 18.15 11.28 81.03
C GLU A 909 18.97 11.64 79.78
N VAL A 910 19.95 12.55 79.91
CA VAL A 910 20.88 12.91 78.83
C VAL A 910 21.73 11.70 78.41
N GLY A 911 22.35 11.00 79.36
CA GLY A 911 23.16 9.80 79.08
C GLY A 911 22.33 8.62 78.57
N TYR A 912 21.03 8.56 78.90
CA TYR A 912 20.11 7.62 78.26
C TYR A 912 19.86 7.99 76.79
N LEU A 913 19.58 9.26 76.48
CA LEU A 913 19.41 9.69 75.09
C LEU A 913 20.68 9.46 74.28
N GLN A 914 21.85 9.83 74.79
CA GLN A 914 23.14 9.62 74.14
C GLN A 914 23.33 8.16 73.74
N ARG A 915 23.10 7.24 74.68
CA ARG A 915 23.20 5.79 74.43
C ARG A 915 22.19 5.27 73.39
N VAL A 916 20.99 5.84 73.34
CA VAL A 916 19.96 5.46 72.34
C VAL A 916 20.34 5.98 70.96
N LEU A 917 20.68 7.27 70.83
CA LEU A 917 20.99 7.89 69.54
C LEU A 917 22.32 7.35 68.99
N SER A 918 23.40 7.28 69.78
CA SER A 918 24.69 6.73 69.35
C SER A 918 24.68 5.24 68.99
N ARG A 919 23.59 4.50 69.30
CA ARG A 919 23.39 3.13 68.83
C ARG A 919 22.58 3.05 67.53
N THR A 920 21.77 4.06 67.20
CA THR A 920 20.76 3.96 66.14
C THR A 920 20.92 4.97 65.00
N LEU A 921 21.44 6.17 65.26
CA LEU A 921 21.72 7.18 64.25
C LEU A 921 23.20 7.17 63.84
N HIS A 922 23.49 7.74 62.66
CA HIS A 922 24.86 7.96 62.20
C HIS A 922 25.55 9.05 63.03
N GLU A 923 26.88 8.93 63.18
CA GLU A 923 27.64 9.78 64.11
C GLU A 923 27.47 11.28 63.82
N VAL A 924 27.43 11.67 62.54
CA VAL A 924 27.21 13.06 62.09
C VAL A 924 25.86 13.62 62.57
N ASP A 925 24.78 12.84 62.47
CA ASP A 925 23.45 13.25 62.94
C ASP A 925 23.41 13.33 64.48
N VAL A 926 24.08 12.40 65.17
CA VAL A 926 24.22 12.41 66.63
C VAL A 926 24.97 13.67 67.10
N GLN A 927 26.12 13.99 66.49
CA GLN A 927 26.90 15.18 66.78
C GLN A 927 26.10 16.46 66.50
N ALA A 928 25.37 16.52 65.38
CA ALA A 928 24.52 17.66 65.02
C ALA A 928 23.36 17.89 66.01
N ILE A 929 22.70 16.83 66.47
CA ILE A 929 21.66 16.89 67.51
C ILE A 929 22.27 17.36 68.84
N PHE A 930 23.35 16.73 69.29
CA PHE A 930 23.92 17.05 70.60
C PHE A 930 24.58 18.43 70.66
N ARG A 931 25.15 18.93 69.56
CA ARG A 931 25.58 20.34 69.44
C ARG A 931 24.46 21.33 69.80
N GLN A 932 23.24 21.11 69.29
CA GLN A 932 22.10 21.98 69.62
C GLN A 932 21.66 21.83 71.08
N VAL A 933 21.64 20.59 71.61
CA VAL A 933 21.34 20.31 73.02
C VAL A 933 22.35 21.00 73.95
N VAL A 934 23.64 20.91 73.65
CA VAL A 934 24.75 21.57 74.39
C VAL A 934 24.53 23.07 74.48
N VAL A 935 24.27 23.76 73.36
CA VAL A 935 24.02 25.22 73.33
C VAL A 935 22.80 25.60 74.19
N ILE A 936 21.70 24.85 74.07
CA ILE A 936 20.50 25.06 74.89
C ILE A 936 20.79 24.85 76.38
N PHE A 937 21.59 23.84 76.72
CA PHE A 937 21.95 23.51 78.10
C PHE A 937 22.81 24.59 78.74
N HIS A 938 23.89 25.06 78.11
CA HIS A 938 24.69 26.15 78.67
C HIS A 938 23.82 27.40 78.93
N SER A 939 22.99 27.78 77.95
CA SER A 939 22.19 29.00 78.03
C SER A 939 21.10 28.92 79.10
N GLN A 940 20.24 27.90 79.07
CA GLN A 940 19.11 27.79 79.99
C GLN A 940 19.53 27.48 81.44
N ILE A 941 20.64 26.76 81.65
CA ILE A 941 21.15 26.48 83.00
C ILE A 941 21.85 27.73 83.58
N SER A 942 22.64 28.46 82.78
CA SER A 942 23.25 29.73 83.20
C SER A 942 22.20 30.80 83.50
N GLU A 943 21.14 30.90 82.67
CA GLU A 943 19.98 31.76 82.93
C GLU A 943 19.24 31.38 84.23
N ALA A 944 19.04 30.10 84.50
CA ALA A 944 18.39 29.66 85.74
C ALA A 944 19.25 29.90 86.98
N PHE A 945 20.56 29.67 86.92
CA PHE A 945 21.46 29.79 88.07
C PHE A 945 21.91 31.24 88.36
N SER A 946 21.82 32.14 87.39
CA SER A 946 22.02 33.58 87.59
C SER A 946 20.82 34.26 88.28
N ARG A 947 19.60 33.76 88.07
CA ARG A 947 18.36 34.23 88.74
C ARG A 947 18.23 33.81 90.21
N LEU A 948 19.23 33.14 90.81
CA LEU A 948 19.19 32.65 92.19
C LEU A 948 20.05 33.48 93.16
N GLU A 949 19.42 33.96 94.22
CA GLU A 949 20.05 34.53 95.39
C GLU A 949 20.46 33.40 96.36
N ILE A 950 21.77 33.13 96.44
CA ILE A 950 22.34 32.06 97.26
C ILE A 950 23.33 32.69 98.23
N SER A 951 22.90 32.84 99.49
CA SER A 951 23.61 33.61 100.53
C SER A 951 24.35 32.74 101.55
N THR A 952 24.15 31.42 101.54
CA THR A 952 24.79 30.49 102.49
C THR A 952 25.97 29.76 101.82
N PRO A 953 27.11 29.55 102.52
CA PRO A 953 28.27 28.89 101.94
C PRO A 953 27.97 27.43 101.56
N GLN A 954 27.18 26.73 102.38
CA GLN A 954 26.76 25.35 102.12
C GLN A 954 25.94 25.20 100.83
N ALA A 955 25.07 26.15 100.51
CA ALA A 955 24.34 26.16 99.24
C ALA A 955 25.23 26.61 98.07
N LYS A 956 26.22 27.48 98.30
CA LYS A 956 27.25 27.80 97.29
C LYS A 956 28.08 26.56 96.92
N ASP A 957 28.52 25.77 97.89
CA ASP A 957 29.27 24.52 97.65
C ASP A 957 28.44 23.43 96.98
N ARG A 958 27.13 23.36 97.29
CA ARG A 958 26.17 22.46 96.63
C ARG A 958 25.95 22.88 95.17
N LEU A 959 25.78 24.18 94.88
CA LEU A 959 25.70 24.68 93.50
C LEU A 959 26.98 24.40 92.71
N HIS A 960 28.17 24.60 93.32
CA HIS A 960 29.44 24.33 92.64
C HIS A 960 29.55 22.88 92.18
N ARG A 961 29.21 21.92 93.05
CA ARG A 961 29.17 20.49 92.72
C ARG A 961 28.22 20.18 91.58
N ASP A 962 27.01 20.73 91.61
CA ASP A 962 26.01 20.55 90.56
C ASP A 962 26.47 21.10 89.21
N VAL A 963 27.00 22.33 89.16
CA VAL A 963 27.52 22.94 87.93
C VAL A 963 28.68 22.11 87.38
N THR A 964 29.63 21.70 88.21
CA THR A 964 30.81 20.93 87.79
C THR A 964 30.43 19.53 87.27
N HIS A 965 29.49 18.83 87.90
CA HIS A 965 28.98 17.55 87.39
C HIS A 965 28.18 17.70 86.09
N ILE A 966 27.40 18.78 85.93
CA ILE A 966 26.66 19.06 84.70
C ILE A 966 27.63 19.44 83.56
N LEU A 967 28.63 20.28 83.81
CA LEU A 967 29.68 20.60 82.84
C LEU A 967 30.50 19.37 82.46
N SER A 968 30.83 18.49 83.42
CA SER A 968 31.48 17.19 83.13
C SER A 968 30.64 16.33 82.18
N CYS A 969 29.32 16.29 82.36
CA CYS A 969 28.41 15.61 81.43
C CYS A 969 28.39 16.29 80.06
N ILE A 970 28.24 17.61 79.98
CA ILE A 970 28.22 18.39 78.72
C ILE A 970 29.51 18.20 77.92
N ARG A 971 30.68 18.24 78.59
CA ARG A 971 32.01 17.97 78.00
C ARG A 971 32.18 16.54 77.48
N SER A 972 31.31 15.60 77.88
CA SER A 972 31.30 14.20 77.42
C SER A 972 30.30 13.90 76.27
N LEU A 973 29.58 14.93 75.77
CA LEU A 973 28.62 14.76 74.68
C LEU A 973 29.26 14.84 73.29
N PRO A 974 28.80 14.04 72.30
CA PRO A 974 29.33 14.06 70.94
C PRO A 974 29.01 15.39 70.26
N SER A 975 30.02 16.07 69.73
CA SER A 975 29.90 17.39 69.11
C SER A 975 31.22 17.67 68.38
N ASP A 976 31.18 17.99 67.09
CA ASP A 976 32.37 18.33 66.33
C ASP A 976 32.93 19.70 66.78
N ASN A 977 34.26 19.79 66.92
CA ASN A 977 34.95 20.87 67.63
C ASN A 977 34.94 22.20 66.85
N LEU A 978 33.89 23.02 67.01
CA LEU A 978 33.80 24.36 66.41
C LEU A 978 34.56 25.46 67.19
N ASN A 979 34.79 25.27 68.49
CA ASN A 979 35.47 26.25 69.33
C ASN A 979 36.94 25.87 69.52
N ASN A 980 37.86 26.81 69.27
CA ASN A 980 39.29 26.71 69.56
C ASN A 980 39.60 26.82 71.07
N SER A 981 38.73 26.32 71.93
CA SER A 981 38.96 26.17 73.37
C SER A 981 39.68 24.85 73.64
N ALA A 982 40.65 24.84 74.55
CA ALA A 982 41.32 23.61 74.99
C ALA A 982 40.38 22.60 75.69
N THR A 983 39.17 23.07 76.05
CA THR A 983 38.05 22.30 76.59
C THR A 983 36.99 22.06 75.51
N PRO A 984 36.53 20.81 75.29
CA PRO A 984 35.41 20.53 74.38
C PRO A 984 34.09 21.04 74.97
N ASN A 985 33.12 21.40 74.11
CA ASN A 985 31.80 21.90 74.51
C ASN A 985 31.86 23.01 75.59
N TRP A 986 32.63 24.06 75.34
CA TRP A 986 32.69 25.27 76.18
C TRP A 986 31.55 26.24 75.86
N GLY A 987 30.93 26.85 76.88
CA GLY A 987 29.90 27.89 76.69
C GLY A 987 29.51 28.67 77.95
N GLN A 988 28.34 29.33 77.89
CA GLN A 988 27.83 30.29 78.90
C GLN A 988 27.71 29.76 80.34
N LEU A 989 27.78 28.45 80.56
CA LEU A 989 27.78 27.84 81.90
C LEU A 989 29.21 27.71 82.48
N ASP A 990 30.23 27.54 81.65
CA ASP A 990 31.64 27.61 82.07
C ASP A 990 32.02 29.05 82.43
N GLU A 991 31.53 30.03 81.66
CA GLU A 991 31.65 31.46 81.96
C GLU A 991 30.98 31.81 83.30
N PHE A 992 29.79 31.27 83.58
CA PHE A 992 29.10 31.45 84.86
C PHE A 992 29.86 30.83 86.04
N LEU A 993 30.44 29.63 85.86
CA LEU A 993 31.31 28.99 86.85
C LEU A 993 32.48 29.91 87.20
N ALA A 994 33.24 30.35 86.18
CA ALA A 994 34.40 31.23 86.36
C ALA A 994 34.03 32.55 87.04
N GLN A 995 32.89 33.16 86.69
CA GLN A 995 32.44 34.44 87.27
C GLN A 995 31.94 34.33 88.72
N ARG A 996 31.26 33.24 89.12
CA ARG A 996 30.68 33.07 90.47
C ARG A 996 31.64 32.41 91.48
N PHE A 997 32.63 31.65 90.99
CA PHE A 997 33.50 30.81 91.82
C PHE A 997 35.01 31.09 91.64
N GLY A 998 35.43 31.73 90.56
CA GLY A 998 36.83 31.99 90.25
C GLY A 998 37.49 30.87 89.43
N THR A 999 38.67 31.16 88.88
CA THR A 999 39.41 30.26 87.97
C THR A 999 40.37 29.32 88.71
N GLU A 1000 39.97 28.79 89.87
CA GLU A 1000 40.76 27.83 90.67
C GLU A 1000 39.97 26.55 91.00
N ALA A 1001 39.61 25.82 89.95
CA ALA A 1001 39.22 24.40 90.00
C ALA A 1001 39.53 23.74 88.65
N GLY A 1002 40.74 23.20 88.52
CA GLY A 1002 41.21 22.45 87.34
C GLY A 1002 40.84 20.97 87.41
#